data_AF-A0A538LFR7-F1
#
_entry.id   AF-A0A538LFR7-F1
#
_cell.length_a   1.000
_cell.length_b   1.000
_cell.length_c   1.000
_cell.angle_alpha   90.00
_cell.angle_beta   90.00
_cell.angle_gamma   90.00
#
_symmetry.space_group_name_H-M   'P 1'
#
loop_
_entity.id
_entity.type
_entity.pdbx_description
1 polymer ?
#
loop_
_entity_poly.entity_id
_entity_poly.type
_entity_poly.pdbx_seq_one_letter_code
_entity_poly.pdbx_strand_id
1 'polypeptide(L)'
;MRSKLSSIARRGGVALVACAFALAAAPISADAAAIHVTSLADSGPGTLRDAIETASPGSTIIVPAGTIKLTTGELDVNKKLEIDGAGSGATTVSGNDASQVFSLAGAAGVKITKLAIVHGRVAAPMAVLPAAGIVIDSTSSLTLDSVRVADHVADSSGDATHLAGIVEGGAILNRGTLVIVRSAVDHNTARSDGTVGDQPGGVVSGAAISNYGTLSVTDSSISKNTASAIGHGTKGGGIVSGGVLYTQSGSVLFRADALNGNVARADGGATGAGGTVTGGVVQNSGANLTLTRTSIIGNTASAVGHSSSPGGVVNAGGVYNNGDDLSITDGVIDGNIVFAAGGAAGGAGGTIKGGGVYHTGDALTIARTRVSHNTTSATGGTGASGGDVNGAGVYDSSAAPNVTSITSSRVVGNSTNADAGANGNALAAAGIGMYLDGYQVTVVATTVAGNHGTARGQGSGAGGSAPGGGIYAGVPATMTNVTVSRNGLDAAGGTSGTGGIAEGGGIYANGAITLVNSTIADSSVRAPGMTPGTARGGNLAHAVVVTHVKNAIVSGGQADSGYENCREPFTSNGHNIDSLNQCGFTALGDEINTNPLLMPLAFNGGPVPTRALLPGSPAINKGDNVGCPSTDARGAPRPAFGICDIGAFEVQPAPVITGLKIKPKRFEAQRKGPTTSAKHKHKPRGTTVSYSDSRAALTTFAVLKPRPGVFKGTVCVPAPKKKKRHKHVKRCVLFARVGRFLHQDLAGANN
;
A
#
# COMPACT_ATOMS: atom_id res chain seq x y z
N MET A 1 -23.28 -45.26 -38.14
CA MET A 1 -22.48 -46.49 -38.35
C MET A 1 -22.23 -47.08 -36.97
N ARG A 2 -23.03 -48.09 -36.53
CA ARG A 2 -22.72 -49.54 -36.50
C ARG A 2 -21.42 -49.83 -35.69
N SER A 3 -21.36 -50.68 -34.68
CA SER A 3 -22.27 -51.77 -34.25
C SER A 3 -21.88 -52.33 -32.86
N LYS A 4 -22.89 -52.84 -32.15
CA LYS A 4 -22.85 -53.75 -30.99
C LYS A 4 -22.20 -55.11 -31.32
N LEU A 5 -21.74 -55.83 -30.28
CA LEU A 5 -21.84 -57.29 -30.04
C LEU A 5 -21.28 -57.55 -28.62
N SER A 6 -22.04 -57.89 -27.55
CA SER A 6 -22.66 -59.19 -27.17
C SER A 6 -21.71 -60.39 -27.31
N SER A 7 -21.54 -61.36 -26.42
CA SER A 7 -22.19 -61.88 -25.19
C SER A 7 -21.37 -63.11 -24.73
N ILE A 8 -21.68 -63.74 -23.58
CA ILE A 8 -21.45 -65.17 -23.16
C ILE A 8 -21.01 -65.18 -21.69
N ALA A 9 -21.43 -66.06 -20.77
CA ALA A 9 -22.50 -67.05 -20.63
C ALA A 9 -22.43 -67.51 -19.15
N ARG A 10 -23.55 -67.49 -18.41
CA ARG A 10 -24.29 -68.64 -17.82
C ARG A 10 -23.62 -69.47 -16.70
N ARG A 11 -24.51 -69.83 -15.74
CA ARG A 11 -24.47 -70.84 -14.64
C ARG A 11 -23.88 -70.28 -13.34
N GLY A 12 -24.50 -70.38 -12.16
CA GLY A 12 -25.68 -71.11 -11.71
C GLY A 12 -25.40 -71.55 -10.26
N GLY A 13 -26.28 -71.28 -9.30
CA GLY A 13 -26.14 -71.75 -7.93
C GLY A 13 -26.94 -70.93 -6.92
N VAL A 14 -28.01 -71.52 -6.41
CA VAL A 14 -28.87 -71.01 -5.34
C VAL A 14 -28.22 -71.35 -3.99
N ALA A 15 -28.11 -70.39 -3.07
CA ALA A 15 -27.98 -70.64 -1.64
C ALA A 15 -28.70 -69.54 -0.85
N LEU A 16 -29.46 -70.00 0.14
CA LEU A 16 -30.44 -69.29 0.95
C LEU A 16 -29.80 -68.78 2.26
N VAL A 17 -30.37 -67.73 2.85
CA VAL A 17 -30.32 -67.30 4.28
C VAL A 17 -29.11 -66.47 4.76
N ALA A 18 -29.36 -65.17 5.01
CA ALA A 18 -29.46 -64.56 6.35
C ALA A 18 -29.38 -63.02 6.24
N CYS A 19 -30.52 -62.32 6.22
CA CYS A 19 -30.56 -60.88 6.48
C CYS A 19 -30.32 -60.66 7.98
N ALA A 20 -29.06 -60.50 8.39
CA ALA A 20 -28.74 -59.88 9.65
C ALA A 20 -28.95 -58.36 9.49
N PHE A 21 -29.99 -57.83 10.14
CA PHE A 21 -30.08 -56.40 10.44
C PHE A 21 -28.93 -56.04 11.39
N ALA A 22 -27.77 -55.70 10.83
CA ALA A 22 -26.79 -54.90 11.56
C ALA A 22 -27.34 -53.48 11.56
N LEU A 23 -28.01 -53.13 12.65
CA LEU A 23 -28.28 -51.76 13.02
C LEU A 23 -26.91 -51.09 13.19
N ALA A 24 -26.39 -50.51 12.12
CA ALA A 24 -25.23 -49.65 12.19
C ALA A 24 -25.63 -48.48 13.09
N ALA A 25 -25.16 -48.52 14.33
CA ALA A 25 -25.18 -47.38 15.21
C ALA A 25 -24.51 -46.25 14.43
N ALA A 26 -25.30 -45.31 13.95
CA ALA A 26 -24.79 -44.01 13.56
C ALA A 26 -23.94 -43.52 14.74
N PRO A 27 -22.71 -43.02 14.52
CA PRO A 27 -21.96 -42.41 15.60
C PRO A 27 -22.86 -41.33 16.18
N ILE A 28 -23.27 -41.55 17.44
CA ILE A 28 -23.93 -40.53 18.23
C ILE A 28 -22.92 -39.41 18.26
N SER A 29 -23.18 -38.33 17.52
CA SER A 29 -22.48 -37.07 17.70
C SER A 29 -22.78 -36.68 19.13
N ALA A 30 -21.87 -37.00 20.06
CA ALA A 30 -21.94 -36.52 21.42
C ALA A 30 -22.07 -35.00 21.33
N ASP A 31 -23.15 -34.48 21.91
CA ASP A 31 -23.40 -33.05 21.95
C ASP A 31 -22.18 -32.38 22.58
N ALA A 32 -21.65 -31.34 21.94
CA ALA A 32 -20.46 -30.65 22.42
C ALA A 32 -20.80 -30.01 23.77
N ALA A 33 -20.34 -30.62 24.87
CA ALA A 33 -20.66 -30.15 26.20
C ALA A 33 -20.09 -28.74 26.43
N ALA A 34 -20.90 -27.85 27.00
CA ALA A 34 -20.46 -26.55 27.49
C ALA A 34 -19.92 -26.70 28.92
N ILE A 35 -18.65 -26.36 29.13
CA ILE A 35 -17.95 -26.43 30.41
C ILE A 35 -17.74 -25.00 30.91
N HIS A 36 -18.22 -24.68 32.10
CA HIS A 36 -18.07 -23.36 32.70
C HIS A 36 -16.87 -23.31 33.64
N VAL A 37 -15.93 -22.41 33.37
CA VAL A 37 -14.89 -22.05 34.35
C VAL A 37 -15.55 -21.30 35.50
N THR A 38 -15.36 -21.78 36.72
CA THR A 38 -15.97 -21.21 37.94
C THR A 38 -14.94 -20.59 38.88
N SER A 39 -13.65 -20.81 38.62
CA SER A 39 -12.53 -20.26 39.37
C SER A 39 -11.54 -19.58 38.42
N LEU A 40 -11.06 -18.38 38.82
CA LEU A 40 -10.01 -17.65 38.10
C LEU A 40 -8.59 -18.01 38.57
N ALA A 41 -8.47 -19.00 39.47
CA ALA A 41 -7.17 -19.54 39.85
C ALA A 41 -6.50 -20.23 38.66
N ASP A 42 -5.19 -20.38 38.73
CA ASP A 42 -4.38 -21.03 37.70
C ASP A 42 -4.61 -22.55 37.60
N SER A 43 -4.81 -23.20 38.74
CA SER A 43 -4.93 -24.66 38.84
C SER A 43 -5.91 -25.09 39.93
N GLY A 44 -6.29 -26.37 39.88
CA GLY A 44 -7.30 -26.97 40.74
C GLY A 44 -8.71 -26.96 40.13
N PRO A 45 -9.68 -27.59 40.81
CA PRO A 45 -11.02 -27.80 40.26
C PRO A 45 -11.72 -26.51 39.83
N GLY A 46 -12.38 -26.54 38.67
CA GLY A 46 -13.18 -25.44 38.15
C GLY A 46 -12.39 -24.29 37.51
N THR A 47 -11.07 -24.43 37.37
CA THR A 47 -10.20 -23.48 36.66
C THR A 47 -10.21 -23.72 35.15
N LEU A 48 -9.65 -22.79 34.38
CA LEU A 48 -9.47 -22.96 32.93
C LEU A 48 -8.56 -24.16 32.61
N ARG A 49 -7.50 -24.36 33.40
CA ARG A 49 -6.56 -25.49 33.22
C ARG A 49 -7.27 -26.83 33.42
N ASP A 50 -8.02 -26.96 34.51
CA ASP A 50 -8.85 -28.14 34.80
C ASP A 50 -9.91 -28.38 33.71
N ALA A 51 -10.56 -27.33 33.21
CA ALA A 51 -11.51 -27.44 32.11
C ALA A 51 -10.87 -27.95 30.80
N ILE A 52 -9.68 -27.48 30.44
CA ILE A 52 -8.95 -27.94 29.24
C ILE A 52 -8.55 -29.42 29.37
N GLU A 53 -8.09 -29.83 30.56
CA GLU A 53 -7.66 -31.19 30.82
C GLU A 53 -8.82 -32.19 30.74
N THR A 54 -9.92 -31.87 31.42
CA THR A 54 -11.10 -32.75 31.58
C THR A 54 -12.05 -32.75 30.39
N ALA A 55 -12.05 -31.70 29.56
CA ALA A 55 -12.94 -31.59 28.42
C ALA A 55 -12.74 -32.70 27.38
N SER A 56 -13.86 -33.23 26.88
CA SER A 56 -13.88 -34.07 25.67
C SER A 56 -13.52 -33.25 24.43
N PRO A 57 -12.84 -33.83 23.41
CA PRO A 57 -12.57 -33.14 22.16
C PRO A 57 -13.85 -32.58 21.52
N GLY A 58 -13.83 -31.33 21.11
CA GLY A 58 -14.95 -30.59 20.54
C GLY A 58 -15.79 -29.79 21.54
N SER A 59 -15.52 -29.88 22.85
CA SER A 59 -16.25 -29.13 23.89
C SER A 59 -16.03 -27.62 23.77
N THR A 60 -17.00 -26.86 24.28
CA THR A 60 -16.89 -25.40 24.44
C THR A 60 -16.62 -25.06 25.91
N ILE A 61 -15.53 -24.36 26.20
CA ILE A 61 -15.16 -23.87 27.51
C ILE A 61 -15.54 -22.39 27.61
N ILE A 62 -16.45 -22.07 28.53
CA ILE A 62 -16.93 -20.70 28.78
C ILE A 62 -16.13 -20.11 29.95
N VAL A 63 -15.39 -19.04 29.67
CA VAL A 63 -14.51 -18.38 30.64
C VAL A 63 -15.18 -17.09 31.13
N PRO A 64 -15.39 -16.91 32.45
CA PRO A 64 -16.03 -15.73 32.99
C PRO A 64 -15.13 -14.49 32.85
N ALA A 65 -15.70 -13.31 33.12
CA ALA A 65 -14.92 -12.08 33.22
C ALA A 65 -13.95 -12.15 34.42
N GLY A 66 -12.79 -11.53 34.27
CA GLY A 66 -11.72 -11.50 35.25
C GLY A 66 -10.37 -11.93 34.67
N THR A 67 -9.35 -11.94 35.52
CA THR A 67 -7.98 -12.27 35.14
C THR A 67 -7.57 -13.61 35.71
N ILE A 68 -7.23 -14.55 34.83
CA ILE A 68 -6.56 -15.80 35.14
C ILE A 68 -5.07 -15.55 35.01
N LYS A 69 -4.34 -15.70 36.12
CA LYS A 69 -2.93 -15.42 36.22
C LYS A 69 -2.16 -16.73 36.32
N LEU A 70 -1.38 -17.08 35.31
CA LEU A 70 -0.64 -18.33 35.26
C LEU A 70 0.58 -18.27 36.20
N THR A 71 0.77 -19.35 36.96
CA THR A 71 1.83 -19.52 37.96
C THR A 71 2.51 -20.89 37.87
N THR A 72 1.88 -21.86 37.20
CA THR A 72 2.35 -23.23 37.03
C THR A 72 2.66 -23.56 35.55
N GLY A 73 2.97 -22.55 34.72
CA GLY A 73 3.36 -22.72 33.32
C GLY A 73 2.24 -22.47 32.31
N GLU A 74 2.51 -22.72 31.02
CA GLU A 74 1.53 -22.57 29.93
C GLU A 74 0.31 -23.49 30.05
N LEU A 75 -0.74 -23.16 29.31
CA LEU A 75 -1.93 -24.00 29.12
C LEU A 75 -1.72 -24.91 27.91
N ASP A 76 -1.59 -26.21 28.15
CA ASP A 76 -1.46 -27.22 27.11
C ASP A 76 -2.81 -27.59 26.49
N VAL A 77 -2.97 -27.36 25.19
CA VAL A 77 -4.15 -27.73 24.42
C VAL A 77 -3.76 -28.81 23.41
N ASN A 78 -4.18 -30.05 23.68
CA ASN A 78 -3.82 -31.22 22.88
C ASN A 78 -4.99 -31.87 22.14
N LYS A 79 -6.13 -31.17 22.07
CA LYS A 79 -7.38 -31.65 21.49
C LYS A 79 -8.16 -30.47 20.94
N LYS A 80 -9.10 -30.74 20.03
CA LYS A 80 -10.02 -29.72 19.51
C LYS A 80 -10.84 -29.13 20.66
N LEU A 81 -10.83 -27.82 20.84
CA LEU A 81 -11.64 -27.10 21.84
C LEU A 81 -12.08 -25.74 21.29
N GLU A 82 -13.22 -25.24 21.77
CA GLU A 82 -13.59 -23.83 21.67
C GLU A 82 -13.47 -23.18 23.05
N ILE A 83 -12.65 -22.14 23.19
CA ILE A 83 -12.46 -21.40 24.46
C ILE A 83 -13.05 -20.00 24.26
N ASP A 84 -14.20 -19.72 24.89
CA ASP A 84 -14.96 -18.47 24.71
C ASP A 84 -14.97 -17.65 25.99
N GLY A 85 -14.39 -16.45 25.94
CA GLY A 85 -14.42 -15.49 27.04
C GLY A 85 -15.63 -14.54 27.01
N ALA A 86 -15.73 -13.68 28.01
CA ALA A 86 -16.77 -12.66 28.12
C ALA A 86 -16.52 -11.40 27.27
N GLY A 87 -15.34 -11.26 26.68
CA GLY A 87 -14.88 -10.11 25.89
C GLY A 87 -13.38 -9.87 26.06
N SER A 88 -12.68 -9.40 25.02
CA SER A 88 -11.22 -9.16 25.08
C SER A 88 -10.79 -8.06 26.06
N GLY A 89 -11.71 -7.23 26.53
CA GLY A 89 -11.50 -6.30 27.65
C GLY A 89 -12.06 -6.77 28.99
N ALA A 90 -12.67 -7.95 29.05
CA ALA A 90 -13.38 -8.47 30.23
C ALA A 90 -12.73 -9.75 30.78
N THR A 91 -12.30 -10.66 29.90
CA THR A 91 -11.61 -11.91 30.26
C THR A 91 -10.14 -11.81 29.85
N THR A 92 -9.23 -12.06 30.79
CA THR A 92 -7.79 -12.03 30.56
C THR A 92 -7.15 -13.33 31.01
N VAL A 93 -6.35 -13.94 30.15
CA VAL A 93 -5.42 -15.03 30.48
C VAL A 93 -4.01 -14.45 30.39
N SER A 94 -3.34 -14.38 31.53
CA SER A 94 -2.04 -13.72 31.66
C SER A 94 -0.95 -14.72 32.00
N GLY A 95 0.14 -14.74 31.23
CA GLY A 95 1.35 -15.49 31.54
C GLY A 95 2.16 -14.95 32.73
N ASN A 96 1.67 -13.88 33.37
CA ASN A 96 2.26 -13.26 34.56
C ASN A 96 3.75 -12.88 34.40
N ASP A 97 4.16 -12.53 33.19
CA ASP A 97 5.56 -12.22 32.89
C ASP A 97 6.54 -13.34 33.30
N ALA A 98 6.03 -14.57 33.42
CA ALA A 98 6.75 -15.71 34.01
C ALA A 98 6.76 -16.94 33.11
N SER A 99 5.71 -17.15 32.30
CA SER A 99 5.62 -18.30 31.40
C SER A 99 5.04 -17.93 30.04
N GLN A 100 5.19 -18.85 29.09
CA GLN A 100 4.33 -18.89 27.91
C GLN A 100 2.86 -19.04 28.32
N VAL A 101 1.91 -18.63 27.47
CA VAL A 101 0.48 -18.68 27.80
C VAL A 101 -0.21 -19.93 27.25
N PHE A 102 -0.07 -20.22 25.96
CA PHE A 102 -0.70 -21.39 25.32
C PHE A 102 0.29 -22.19 24.48
N SER A 103 0.21 -23.52 24.58
CA SER A 103 0.93 -24.47 23.72
C SER A 103 -0.06 -25.43 23.08
N LEU A 104 -0.10 -25.48 21.75
CA LEU A 104 -0.97 -26.37 20.98
C LEU A 104 -0.14 -27.49 20.33
N ALA A 105 -0.44 -28.73 20.73
CA ALA A 105 0.25 -29.92 20.25
C ALA A 105 -0.75 -31.00 19.81
N GLY A 106 -0.76 -31.38 18.53
CA GLY A 106 -1.74 -32.34 18.01
C GLY A 106 -3.20 -31.87 18.01
N ALA A 107 -3.45 -30.56 18.18
CA ALA A 107 -4.78 -30.01 18.41
C ALA A 107 -5.35 -29.33 17.14
N ALA A 108 -5.95 -30.12 16.26
CA ALA A 108 -6.59 -29.59 15.06
C ALA A 108 -7.96 -28.96 15.35
N GLY A 109 -8.15 -27.71 14.92
CA GLY A 109 -9.44 -27.01 14.93
C GLY A 109 -9.75 -26.30 16.24
N VAL A 110 -8.73 -25.87 16.99
CA VAL A 110 -8.91 -25.07 18.20
C VAL A 110 -9.42 -23.68 17.83
N LYS A 111 -10.33 -23.15 18.63
CA LYS A 111 -10.86 -21.80 18.48
C LYS A 111 -10.80 -21.07 19.82
N ILE A 112 -10.26 -19.86 19.83
CA ILE A 112 -10.26 -18.99 21.00
C ILE A 112 -10.99 -17.71 20.63
N THR A 113 -11.97 -17.33 21.44
CA THR A 113 -12.80 -16.15 21.20
C THR A 113 -12.94 -15.26 22.42
N LYS A 114 -13.08 -13.95 22.16
CA LYS A 114 -13.53 -12.96 23.15
C LYS A 114 -12.72 -12.94 24.46
N LEU A 115 -11.41 -13.02 24.38
CA LEU A 115 -10.53 -12.85 25.55
C LEU A 115 -9.21 -12.16 25.18
N ALA A 116 -8.50 -11.69 26.20
CA ALA A 116 -7.14 -11.19 26.09
C ALA A 116 -6.14 -12.27 26.52
N ILE A 117 -5.10 -12.48 25.71
CA ILE A 117 -3.95 -13.34 25.97
C ILE A 117 -2.77 -12.39 26.13
N VAL A 118 -2.20 -12.29 27.33
CA VAL A 118 -1.26 -11.20 27.63
C VAL A 118 -0.11 -11.59 28.55
N HIS A 119 0.93 -10.74 28.61
CA HIS A 119 2.03 -10.86 29.60
C HIS A 119 2.67 -12.25 29.62
N GLY A 120 2.82 -12.86 28.45
CA GLY A 120 3.60 -14.09 28.31
C GLY A 120 5.08 -13.74 28.27
N ARG A 121 5.94 -14.56 28.88
CA ARG A 121 7.39 -14.34 28.90
C ARG A 121 8.17 -15.62 28.71
N VAL A 122 9.13 -15.58 27.79
CA VAL A 122 10.20 -16.58 27.64
C VAL A 122 11.53 -15.83 27.55
N ALA A 123 12.52 -16.22 28.36
CA ALA A 123 13.80 -15.55 28.38
C ALA A 123 14.94 -16.50 28.70
N ALA A 124 15.91 -16.60 27.79
CA ALA A 124 17.16 -17.31 28.01
C ALA A 124 18.21 -16.80 27.00
N PRO A 125 19.39 -16.34 27.46
CA PRO A 125 20.47 -15.91 26.58
C PRO A 125 21.02 -17.09 25.75
N MET A 126 21.60 -16.81 24.58
CA MET A 126 22.08 -17.81 23.60
C MET A 126 21.06 -18.87 23.13
N ALA A 127 19.82 -18.81 23.60
CA ALA A 127 18.81 -19.81 23.29
C ALA A 127 18.13 -19.51 21.96
N VAL A 128 17.55 -20.54 21.36
CA VAL A 128 16.51 -20.40 20.35
C VAL A 128 15.17 -20.41 21.08
N LEU A 129 14.56 -19.23 21.21
CA LEU A 129 13.31 -19.07 21.95
C LEU A 129 12.11 -19.16 21.01
N PRO A 130 11.06 -19.91 21.41
CA PRO A 130 9.77 -19.81 20.75
C PRO A 130 9.07 -18.50 21.14
N ALA A 131 7.84 -18.32 20.67
CA ALA A 131 7.02 -17.18 21.06
C ALA A 131 6.56 -17.22 22.53
N ALA A 132 6.40 -16.04 23.14
CA ALA A 132 5.98 -15.92 24.53
C ALA A 132 4.47 -16.04 24.74
N GLY A 133 3.65 -15.83 23.71
CA GLY A 133 2.20 -15.94 23.83
C GLY A 133 1.69 -17.33 23.52
N ILE A 134 1.74 -17.70 22.24
CA ILE A 134 1.08 -18.88 21.69
C ILE A 134 2.06 -19.65 20.79
N VAL A 135 2.18 -20.96 21.01
CA VAL A 135 2.89 -21.86 20.09
C VAL A 135 1.90 -22.84 19.46
N ILE A 136 1.98 -22.98 18.14
CA ILE A 136 1.15 -23.89 17.34
C ILE A 136 2.10 -24.84 16.62
N ASP A 137 2.04 -26.13 16.94
CA ASP A 137 2.83 -27.15 16.24
C ASP A 137 2.36 -27.38 14.80
N SER A 138 3.10 -28.20 14.05
CA SER A 138 2.82 -28.48 12.63
C SER A 138 1.54 -29.28 12.37
N THR A 139 0.93 -29.85 13.41
CA THR A 139 -0.27 -30.69 13.31
C THR A 139 -1.53 -30.01 13.86
N SER A 140 -1.36 -28.84 14.48
CA SER A 140 -2.41 -28.06 15.12
C SER A 140 -2.96 -26.97 14.22
N SER A 141 -4.18 -26.53 14.52
CA SER A 141 -4.75 -25.34 13.89
C SER A 141 -5.54 -24.50 14.86
N LEU A 142 -5.35 -23.18 14.78
CA LEU A 142 -5.91 -22.20 15.69
C LEU A 142 -6.67 -21.12 14.93
N THR A 143 -7.89 -20.83 15.39
CA THR A 143 -8.63 -19.62 15.03
C THR A 143 -8.73 -18.69 16.23
N LEU A 144 -8.24 -17.45 16.07
CA LEU A 144 -8.44 -16.35 17.01
C LEU A 144 -9.54 -15.44 16.46
N ASP A 145 -10.64 -15.25 17.21
CA ASP A 145 -11.73 -14.37 16.81
C ASP A 145 -12.15 -13.41 17.94
N SER A 146 -12.02 -12.10 17.69
CA SER A 146 -12.29 -11.06 18.68
C SER A 146 -11.40 -11.19 19.93
N VAL A 147 -10.13 -11.54 19.71
CA VAL A 147 -9.10 -11.73 20.73
C VAL A 147 -8.09 -10.58 20.71
N ARG A 148 -7.50 -10.27 21.86
CA ARG A 148 -6.29 -9.42 21.95
C ARG A 148 -5.10 -10.26 22.39
N VAL A 149 -4.03 -10.29 21.60
CA VAL A 149 -2.75 -10.96 21.91
C VAL A 149 -1.69 -9.88 22.10
N ALA A 150 -1.28 -9.65 23.33
CA ALA A 150 -0.54 -8.43 23.60
C ALA A 150 0.43 -8.49 24.78
N ASP A 151 1.38 -7.55 24.79
CA ASP A 151 2.28 -7.33 25.91
C ASP A 151 3.12 -8.60 26.22
N HIS A 152 3.41 -9.42 25.19
CA HIS A 152 4.29 -10.59 25.28
C HIS A 152 5.76 -10.21 25.09
N VAL A 153 6.66 -10.88 25.80
CA VAL A 153 8.11 -10.64 25.71
C VAL A 153 8.86 -11.96 25.52
N ALA A 154 9.47 -12.12 24.34
CA ALA A 154 10.47 -13.16 24.08
C ALA A 154 11.86 -12.52 24.03
N ASP A 155 12.78 -12.96 24.90
CA ASP A 155 14.05 -12.27 25.16
C ASP A 155 15.24 -13.23 25.21
N SER A 156 15.99 -13.30 24.11
CA SER A 156 17.23 -14.08 23.98
C SER A 156 18.48 -13.17 24.02
N SER A 157 18.38 -12.01 24.67
CA SER A 157 19.49 -11.07 24.75
C SER A 157 20.67 -11.66 25.52
N GLY A 158 21.89 -11.25 25.14
CA GLY A 158 23.11 -11.70 25.78
C GLY A 158 23.20 -11.28 27.25
N ASP A 159 24.16 -11.85 27.97
CA ASP A 159 24.52 -11.52 29.35
C ASP A 159 26.05 -11.52 29.53
N ALA A 160 26.57 -11.43 30.75
CA ALA A 160 28.02 -11.35 30.99
C ALA A 160 28.84 -12.54 30.45
N THR A 161 28.20 -13.68 30.23
CA THR A 161 28.83 -14.97 29.87
C THR A 161 28.32 -15.56 28.56
N HIS A 162 27.21 -15.04 28.03
CA HIS A 162 26.48 -15.61 26.91
C HIS A 162 26.18 -14.53 25.86
N LEU A 163 26.25 -14.88 24.58
CA LEU A 163 25.87 -14.01 23.47
C LEU A 163 24.34 -13.91 23.31
N ALA A 164 23.89 -12.96 22.50
CA ALA A 164 22.50 -12.93 22.06
C ALA A 164 22.17 -14.15 21.19
N GLY A 165 20.97 -14.73 21.35
CA GLY A 165 20.50 -15.91 20.63
C GLY A 165 19.49 -15.59 19.53
N ILE A 166 18.47 -16.44 19.39
CA ILE A 166 17.45 -16.38 18.33
C ILE A 166 16.06 -16.31 18.97
N VAL A 167 15.18 -15.44 18.45
CA VAL A 167 13.77 -15.37 18.83
C VAL A 167 12.87 -15.67 17.62
N GLU A 168 12.03 -16.70 17.73
CA GLU A 168 11.03 -17.10 16.71
C GLU A 168 9.63 -16.63 17.11
N GLY A 169 9.29 -15.39 16.78
CA GLY A 169 8.02 -14.76 17.12
C GLY A 169 8.05 -14.14 18.52
N GLY A 170 7.61 -12.89 18.68
CA GLY A 170 7.41 -12.32 20.03
C GLY A 170 6.13 -12.82 20.69
N ALA A 171 5.02 -12.88 19.92
CA ALA A 171 3.71 -13.26 20.45
C ALA A 171 3.26 -14.65 20.01
N ILE A 172 3.40 -14.98 18.72
CA ILE A 172 2.87 -16.21 18.14
C ILE A 172 3.92 -16.89 17.27
N LEU A 173 4.13 -18.19 17.50
CA LEU A 173 4.87 -19.07 16.60
C LEU A 173 3.89 -20.05 15.97
N ASN A 174 3.74 -19.96 14.65
CA ASN A 174 2.85 -20.84 13.89
C ASN A 174 3.64 -21.80 12.99
N ARG A 175 3.61 -23.10 13.30
CA ARG A 175 4.10 -24.16 12.41
C ARG A 175 2.96 -24.91 11.71
N GLY A 176 1.71 -24.72 12.14
CA GLY A 176 0.52 -25.37 11.60
C GLY A 176 -0.36 -24.40 10.80
N THR A 177 -1.61 -24.21 11.23
CA THR A 177 -2.51 -23.23 10.60
C THR A 177 -2.98 -22.19 11.61
N LEU A 178 -2.84 -20.91 11.27
CA LEU A 178 -3.31 -19.79 12.07
C LEU A 178 -4.28 -18.92 11.28
N VAL A 179 -5.47 -18.72 11.84
CA VAL A 179 -6.48 -17.80 11.33
C VAL A 179 -6.76 -16.74 12.40
N ILE A 180 -6.63 -15.47 12.04
CA ILE A 180 -6.88 -14.32 12.92
C ILE A 180 -8.00 -13.48 12.33
N VAL A 181 -9.07 -13.28 13.09
CA VAL A 181 -10.27 -12.56 12.66
C VAL A 181 -10.67 -11.54 13.71
N ARG A 182 -10.98 -10.30 13.31
CA ARG A 182 -11.47 -9.23 14.21
C ARG A 182 -10.63 -9.06 15.48
N SER A 183 -9.33 -9.30 15.40
CA SER A 183 -8.45 -9.43 16.56
C SER A 183 -7.34 -8.38 16.53
N ALA A 184 -6.67 -8.22 17.66
CA ALA A 184 -5.51 -7.34 17.81
C ALA A 184 -4.28 -8.14 18.24
N VAL A 185 -3.14 -7.91 17.59
CA VAL A 185 -1.83 -8.40 18.00
C VAL A 185 -0.92 -7.20 18.23
N ASP A 186 -0.76 -6.78 19.48
CA ASP A 186 -0.19 -5.46 19.77
C ASP A 186 0.78 -5.41 20.97
N HIS A 187 1.72 -4.45 20.93
CA HIS A 187 2.71 -4.22 22.00
C HIS A 187 3.57 -5.43 22.37
N ASN A 188 3.77 -6.37 21.43
CA ASN A 188 4.62 -7.52 21.66
C ASN A 188 6.08 -7.20 21.35
N THR A 189 6.99 -7.78 22.12
CA THR A 189 8.43 -7.54 22.02
C THR A 189 9.18 -8.84 21.78
N ALA A 190 9.96 -8.87 20.70
CA ALA A 190 10.98 -9.89 20.45
C ALA A 190 12.35 -9.23 20.53
N ARG A 191 13.20 -9.67 21.45
CA ARG A 191 14.47 -9.03 21.75
C ARG A 191 15.62 -10.03 21.76
N SER A 192 16.70 -9.70 21.06
CA SER A 192 17.95 -10.45 21.04
C SER A 192 19.12 -9.46 20.96
N ASP A 193 19.23 -8.60 21.98
CA ASP A 193 20.26 -7.55 22.02
C ASP A 193 21.56 -8.06 22.65
N GLY A 194 22.71 -7.50 22.26
CA GLY A 194 23.89 -7.52 23.11
C GLY A 194 23.66 -6.58 24.30
N THR A 195 24.00 -6.99 25.52
CA THR A 195 23.66 -6.20 26.73
C THR A 195 24.86 -5.72 27.55
N VAL A 196 26.01 -6.39 27.40
CA VAL A 196 27.23 -6.10 28.17
C VAL A 196 28.48 -6.40 27.35
N GLY A 197 29.60 -5.78 27.71
CA GLY A 197 30.90 -6.00 27.06
C GLY A 197 30.90 -5.68 25.57
N ASP A 198 31.45 -6.57 24.76
CA ASP A 198 31.50 -6.43 23.30
C ASP A 198 30.72 -7.58 22.64
N GLN A 199 29.39 -7.41 22.52
CA GLN A 199 28.50 -8.45 21.99
C GLN A 199 27.67 -7.97 20.81
N PRO A 200 27.61 -8.74 19.71
CA PRO A 200 26.71 -8.42 18.61
C PRO A 200 25.25 -8.63 19.03
N GLY A 201 24.34 -7.98 18.31
CA GLY A 201 22.93 -8.38 18.35
C GLY A 201 22.75 -9.79 17.77
N GLY A 202 21.72 -10.49 18.23
CA GLY A 202 21.36 -11.83 17.76
C GLY A 202 20.39 -11.78 16.58
N VAL A 203 19.45 -12.72 16.54
CA VAL A 203 18.46 -12.84 15.47
C VAL A 203 17.04 -12.76 16.00
N VAL A 204 16.19 -11.97 15.35
CA VAL A 204 14.75 -11.90 15.62
C VAL A 204 13.98 -12.21 14.33
N SER A 205 13.07 -13.17 14.40
CA SER A 205 12.16 -13.54 13.31
C SER A 205 10.72 -13.21 13.70
N GLY A 206 10.22 -12.04 13.30
CA GLY A 206 8.86 -11.57 13.62
C GLY A 206 8.69 -11.08 15.05
N ALA A 207 8.45 -9.77 15.27
CA ALA A 207 8.09 -9.27 16.61
C ALA A 207 6.73 -9.74 17.10
N ALA A 208 5.79 -9.96 16.18
CA ALA A 208 4.45 -10.42 16.50
C ALA A 208 4.33 -11.90 16.18
N ILE A 209 4.57 -12.26 14.91
CA ILE A 209 4.25 -13.59 14.38
C ILE A 209 5.46 -14.13 13.62
N SER A 210 5.87 -15.33 13.96
CA SER A 210 6.76 -16.16 13.13
C SER A 210 5.96 -17.30 12.52
N ASN A 211 5.93 -17.39 11.19
CA ASN A 211 5.08 -18.29 10.44
C ASN A 211 5.90 -19.26 9.56
N TYR A 212 5.77 -20.54 9.86
CA TYR A 212 6.28 -21.68 9.09
C TYR A 212 5.13 -22.52 8.51
N GLY A 213 3.89 -22.12 8.77
CA GLY A 213 2.68 -22.78 8.28
C GLY A 213 1.80 -21.87 7.42
N THR A 214 0.48 -22.02 7.50
CA THR A 214 -0.46 -21.12 6.78
C THR A 214 -0.96 -20.01 7.70
N LEU A 215 -1.02 -18.78 7.20
CA LEU A 215 -1.53 -17.61 7.93
C LEU A 215 -2.61 -16.89 7.12
N SER A 216 -3.78 -16.71 7.73
CA SER A 216 -4.85 -15.84 7.22
C SER A 216 -5.25 -14.84 8.28
N VAL A 217 -5.21 -13.56 7.94
CA VAL A 217 -5.61 -12.45 8.81
C VAL A 217 -6.74 -11.69 8.13
N THR A 218 -7.79 -11.34 8.87
CA THR A 218 -8.95 -10.62 8.33
C THR A 218 -9.56 -9.67 9.35
N ASP A 219 -9.88 -8.45 8.90
CA ASP A 219 -10.50 -7.40 9.71
C ASP A 219 -9.78 -7.17 11.06
N SER A 220 -8.46 -7.30 11.08
CA SER A 220 -7.64 -7.31 12.30
C SER A 220 -6.55 -6.25 12.30
N SER A 221 -5.93 -6.03 13.45
CA SER A 221 -4.83 -5.08 13.62
C SER A 221 -3.59 -5.75 14.21
N ILE A 222 -2.42 -5.44 13.65
CA ILE A 222 -1.12 -5.84 14.17
C ILE A 222 -0.26 -4.60 14.32
N SER A 223 -0.13 -4.10 15.55
CA SER A 223 0.39 -2.75 15.77
C SER A 223 1.30 -2.62 16.97
N LYS A 224 2.26 -1.68 16.89
CA LYS A 224 3.18 -1.36 18.00
C LYS A 224 3.99 -2.54 18.51
N ASN A 225 4.25 -3.52 17.66
CA ASN A 225 5.16 -4.62 17.98
C ASN A 225 6.60 -4.16 17.73
N THR A 226 7.54 -4.65 18.55
CA THR A 226 8.95 -4.25 18.53
C THR A 226 9.85 -5.46 18.36
N ALA A 227 10.64 -5.48 17.29
CA ALA A 227 11.78 -6.38 17.11
C ALA A 227 13.08 -5.62 17.38
N SER A 228 13.93 -6.17 18.24
CA SER A 228 15.22 -5.56 18.61
C SER A 228 16.35 -6.58 18.57
N ALA A 229 17.41 -6.27 17.84
CA ALA A 229 18.66 -7.01 17.77
C ALA A 229 19.84 -6.02 17.77
N ILE A 230 19.93 -5.19 18.80
CA ILE A 230 20.93 -4.11 18.92
C ILE A 230 22.26 -4.68 19.41
N GLY A 231 23.39 -4.21 18.88
CA GLY A 231 24.73 -4.55 19.37
C GLY A 231 25.11 -3.81 20.65
N HIS A 232 26.15 -4.26 21.34
CA HIS A 232 26.72 -3.57 22.50
C HIS A 232 28.23 -3.32 22.33
N GLY A 233 28.71 -2.23 22.94
CA GLY A 233 30.12 -1.84 22.85
C GLY A 233 30.57 -1.60 21.41
N THR A 234 31.59 -2.34 20.99
CA THR A 234 32.19 -2.23 19.65
C THR A 234 31.51 -3.08 18.58
N LYS A 235 30.54 -3.93 18.96
CA LYS A 235 29.92 -4.89 18.04
C LYS A 235 28.69 -4.34 17.34
N GLY A 236 28.48 -4.85 16.14
CA GLY A 236 27.37 -4.41 15.29
C GLY A 236 26.02 -4.94 15.72
N GLY A 237 24.98 -4.38 15.10
CA GLY A 237 23.62 -4.90 15.21
C GLY A 237 23.51 -6.31 14.63
N GLY A 238 22.46 -7.01 15.06
CA GLY A 238 22.12 -8.34 14.61
C GLY A 238 21.23 -8.33 13.37
N ILE A 239 20.33 -9.31 13.30
CA ILE A 239 19.41 -9.51 12.18
C ILE A 239 17.97 -9.44 12.68
N VAL A 240 17.16 -8.58 12.06
CA VAL A 240 15.70 -8.60 12.20
C VAL A 240 15.08 -9.03 10.87
N SER A 241 14.47 -10.20 10.89
CA SER A 241 13.72 -10.78 9.78
C SER A 241 12.22 -10.59 10.05
N GLY A 242 11.57 -9.68 9.34
CA GLY A 242 10.19 -9.28 9.60
C GLY A 242 10.04 -8.50 10.91
N GLY A 243 9.88 -7.19 10.84
CA GLY A 243 9.64 -6.34 12.01
C GLY A 243 8.34 -6.66 12.76
N VAL A 244 7.41 -7.34 12.10
CA VAL A 244 6.15 -7.83 12.67
C VAL A 244 5.95 -9.29 12.35
N LEU A 245 5.96 -9.60 11.05
CA LEU A 245 5.69 -10.92 10.51
C LEU A 245 6.91 -11.42 9.75
N TYR A 246 7.39 -12.59 10.16
CA TYR A 246 8.30 -13.41 9.37
C TYR A 246 7.56 -14.62 8.84
N THR A 247 7.68 -14.88 7.54
CA THR A 247 7.17 -16.10 6.92
C THR A 247 8.27 -16.82 6.15
N GLN A 248 8.48 -18.10 6.45
CA GLN A 248 9.41 -18.96 5.69
C GLN A 248 8.71 -19.95 4.76
N SER A 249 7.45 -20.30 5.03
CA SER A 249 6.69 -21.27 4.24
C SER A 249 5.19 -21.00 4.36
N GLY A 250 4.43 -21.58 3.43
CA GLY A 250 2.99 -21.40 3.33
C GLY A 250 2.57 -20.06 2.72
N SER A 251 1.30 -19.98 2.34
CA SER A 251 0.71 -18.73 1.81
C SER A 251 0.25 -17.83 2.94
N VAL A 252 0.33 -16.53 2.71
CA VAL A 252 -0.09 -15.49 3.66
C VAL A 252 -1.16 -14.61 3.01
N LEU A 253 -2.28 -14.46 3.71
CA LEU A 253 -3.38 -13.58 3.29
C LEU A 253 -3.66 -12.53 4.38
N PHE A 254 -3.65 -11.27 3.97
CA PHE A 254 -4.25 -10.16 4.73
C PHE A 254 -5.42 -9.58 3.94
N ARG A 255 -6.55 -9.38 4.63
CA ARG A 255 -7.76 -8.79 4.09
C ARG A 255 -8.36 -7.79 5.09
N ALA A 256 -8.38 -6.53 4.70
CA ALA A 256 -8.94 -5.44 5.52
C ALA A 256 -8.18 -5.19 6.82
N ASP A 257 -6.87 -5.41 6.81
CA ASP A 257 -6.05 -5.37 8.02
C ASP A 257 -5.23 -4.09 8.16
N ALA A 258 -4.73 -3.85 9.37
CA ALA A 258 -3.87 -2.72 9.70
C ALA A 258 -2.57 -3.19 10.36
N LEU A 259 -1.42 -2.97 9.69
CA LEU A 259 -0.09 -3.30 10.19
C LEU A 259 0.69 -2.00 10.46
N ASN A 260 0.37 -1.34 11.57
CA ASN A 260 0.73 0.07 11.78
C ASN A 260 1.61 0.30 13.01
N GLY A 261 2.53 1.27 12.92
CA GLY A 261 3.31 1.76 14.06
C GLY A 261 4.24 0.72 14.69
N ASN A 262 4.69 -0.27 13.92
CA ASN A 262 5.63 -1.29 14.38
C ASN A 262 7.09 -0.85 14.19
N VAL A 263 7.99 -1.45 14.97
CA VAL A 263 9.40 -1.05 15.04
C VAL A 263 10.31 -2.26 14.85
N ALA A 264 11.27 -2.14 13.94
CA ALA A 264 12.37 -3.09 13.74
C ALA A 264 13.70 -2.38 13.95
N ARG A 265 14.56 -2.88 14.85
CA ARG A 265 15.82 -2.23 15.19
C ARG A 265 16.97 -3.23 15.22
N ALA A 266 18.00 -2.96 14.43
CA ALA A 266 19.25 -3.70 14.35
C ALA A 266 20.43 -2.72 14.38
N ASP A 267 20.41 -1.75 15.29
CA ASP A 267 21.49 -0.75 15.37
C ASP A 267 22.77 -1.34 15.96
N GLY A 268 23.91 -0.73 15.65
CA GLY A 268 25.18 -1.05 16.29
C GLY A 268 25.23 -0.66 17.77
N GLY A 269 26.16 -1.26 18.50
CA GLY A 269 26.56 -0.77 19.83
C GLY A 269 27.16 0.63 19.78
N ALA A 270 27.70 1.11 20.91
CA ALA A 270 28.26 2.47 21.04
C ALA A 270 29.27 2.85 19.94
N THR A 271 30.04 1.89 19.42
CA THR A 271 30.91 2.08 18.26
C THR A 271 30.72 1.00 17.20
N GLY A 272 29.60 0.29 17.22
CA GLY A 272 29.30 -0.81 16.31
C GLY A 272 28.69 -0.35 14.98
N ALA A 273 28.83 -1.18 13.96
CA ALA A 273 28.13 -0.99 12.68
C ALA A 273 26.63 -1.32 12.81
N GLY A 274 25.80 -0.74 11.95
CA GLY A 274 24.42 -1.19 11.82
C GLY A 274 24.36 -2.65 11.35
N GLY A 275 23.33 -3.37 11.79
CA GLY A 275 23.03 -4.74 11.39
C GLY A 275 22.14 -4.81 10.14
N THR A 276 21.25 -5.80 10.10
CA THR A 276 20.36 -6.04 8.96
C THR A 276 18.90 -6.05 9.39
N VAL A 277 18.06 -5.31 8.68
CA VAL A 277 16.60 -5.41 8.77
C VAL A 277 16.05 -5.84 7.40
N THR A 278 15.36 -6.97 7.35
CA THR A 278 14.67 -7.45 6.14
C THR A 278 13.17 -7.45 6.42
N GLY A 279 12.41 -6.64 5.69
CA GLY A 279 10.99 -6.41 5.94
C GLY A 279 10.74 -5.66 7.24
N GLY A 280 10.72 -4.33 7.20
CA GLY A 280 10.43 -3.49 8.38
C GLY A 280 9.08 -3.78 9.04
N VAL A 281 8.16 -4.41 8.30
CA VAL A 281 6.89 -4.94 8.82
C VAL A 281 6.74 -6.41 8.46
N VAL A 282 6.71 -6.70 7.17
CA VAL A 282 6.49 -8.06 6.66
C VAL A 282 7.73 -8.51 5.91
N GLN A 283 8.25 -9.68 6.27
CA GLN A 283 9.12 -10.46 5.41
C GLN A 283 8.42 -11.75 5.01
N ASN A 284 8.21 -11.94 3.70
CA ASN A 284 7.74 -13.19 3.14
C ASN A 284 8.81 -13.87 2.29
N SER A 285 9.25 -15.02 2.75
CA SER A 285 10.15 -15.97 2.07
C SER A 285 9.47 -17.31 1.77
N GLY A 286 8.15 -17.39 2.02
CA GLY A 286 7.34 -18.58 1.75
C GLY A 286 6.68 -18.54 0.37
N ALA A 287 5.44 -19.03 0.28
CA ALA A 287 4.66 -18.99 -0.95
C ALA A 287 4.03 -17.59 -1.15
N ASN A 288 2.92 -17.51 -1.87
CA ASN A 288 2.25 -16.24 -2.20
C ASN A 288 1.91 -15.36 -0.96
N LEU A 289 2.17 -14.06 -1.10
CA LEU A 289 1.72 -13.00 -0.18
C LEU A 289 0.63 -12.16 -0.85
N THR A 290 -0.58 -12.18 -0.29
CA THR A 290 -1.71 -11.38 -0.76
C THR A 290 -2.14 -10.35 0.29
N LEU A 291 -2.13 -9.07 -0.08
CA LEU A 291 -2.58 -7.94 0.72
C LEU A 291 -3.78 -7.27 0.03
N THR A 292 -4.97 -7.39 0.59
CA THR A 292 -6.19 -6.78 0.02
C THR A 292 -6.82 -5.82 1.01
N ARG A 293 -6.98 -4.54 0.64
CA ARG A 293 -7.49 -3.49 1.54
C ARG A 293 -6.68 -3.38 2.84
N THR A 294 -5.38 -3.66 2.76
CA THR A 294 -4.48 -3.66 3.91
C THR A 294 -3.74 -2.33 4.01
N SER A 295 -3.62 -1.81 5.23
CA SER A 295 -2.83 -0.62 5.54
C SER A 295 -1.52 -0.98 6.24
N ILE A 296 -0.42 -0.37 5.81
CA ILE A 296 0.92 -0.49 6.40
C ILE A 296 1.45 0.93 6.59
N ILE A 297 1.22 1.48 7.77
CA ILE A 297 1.37 2.92 8.03
C ILE A 297 2.26 3.19 9.24
N GLY A 298 3.20 4.13 9.07
CA GLY A 298 3.96 4.70 10.19
C GLY A 298 4.90 3.71 10.87
N ASN A 299 5.38 2.69 10.16
CA ASN A 299 6.32 1.72 10.70
C ASN A 299 7.75 2.24 10.58
N THR A 300 8.63 1.82 11.50
CA THR A 300 10.03 2.27 11.55
C THR A 300 10.99 1.08 11.48
N ALA A 301 11.94 1.12 10.55
CA ALA A 301 13.06 0.19 10.48
C ALA A 301 14.38 0.94 10.66
N SER A 302 15.28 0.43 11.49
CA SER A 302 16.56 1.08 11.82
C SER A 302 17.71 0.07 11.85
N ALA A 303 18.81 0.44 11.20
CA ALA A 303 20.09 -0.26 11.23
C ALA A 303 21.23 0.79 11.24
N VAL A 304 21.22 1.67 12.25
CA VAL A 304 22.16 2.78 12.38
C VAL A 304 23.50 2.30 12.94
N GLY A 305 24.60 2.79 12.35
CA GLY A 305 25.95 2.63 12.91
C GLY A 305 26.30 3.79 13.85
N HIS A 306 27.25 3.56 14.76
CA HIS A 306 27.69 4.59 15.71
C HIS A 306 29.20 4.85 15.65
N SER A 307 29.59 6.04 16.11
CA SER A 307 30.99 6.51 16.09
C SER A 307 31.57 6.50 14.68
N SER A 308 32.65 5.76 14.40
CA SER A 308 33.25 5.64 13.06
C SER A 308 32.69 4.49 12.23
N SER A 309 31.69 3.76 12.73
CA SER A 309 31.20 2.54 12.09
C SER A 309 30.06 2.83 11.10
N PRO A 310 29.98 2.08 10.00
CA PRO A 310 29.00 2.32 8.95
C PRO A 310 27.57 1.96 9.36
N GLY A 311 26.61 2.54 8.66
CA GLY A 311 25.22 2.11 8.70
C GLY A 311 25.06 0.68 8.14
N GLY A 312 23.97 0.04 8.50
CA GLY A 312 23.65 -1.32 8.12
C GLY A 312 22.85 -1.43 6.82
N VAL A 313 22.13 -2.54 6.69
CA VAL A 313 21.29 -2.84 5.52
C VAL A 313 19.83 -2.88 5.93
N VAL A 314 18.97 -2.17 5.18
CA VAL A 314 17.51 -2.28 5.32
C VAL A 314 16.85 -2.56 3.97
N ASN A 315 16.23 -3.74 3.85
CA ASN A 315 15.45 -4.11 2.66
C ASN A 315 13.96 -4.09 3.00
N ALA A 316 13.20 -3.20 2.38
CA ALA A 316 11.82 -2.81 2.71
C ALA A 316 11.65 -2.16 4.09
N GLY A 317 11.15 -0.92 4.13
CA GLY A 317 10.56 -0.36 5.36
C GLY A 317 9.17 -0.91 5.66
N GLY A 318 8.43 -1.37 4.65
CA GLY A 318 7.12 -2.01 4.78
C GLY A 318 7.18 -3.51 4.48
N VAL A 319 7.05 -3.85 3.20
CA VAL A 319 6.90 -5.25 2.72
C VAL A 319 8.13 -5.69 1.96
N TYR A 320 8.78 -6.75 2.46
CA TYR A 320 9.79 -7.50 1.75
C TYR A 320 9.22 -8.83 1.28
N ASN A 321 9.36 -9.15 0.00
CA ASN A 321 8.95 -10.43 -0.56
C ASN A 321 10.05 -11.01 -1.46
N ASN A 322 10.61 -12.13 -1.05
CA ASN A 322 11.48 -12.98 -1.87
C ASN A 322 10.97 -14.42 -2.01
N GLY A 323 9.75 -14.68 -1.54
CA GLY A 323 8.98 -15.89 -1.86
C GLY A 323 8.42 -15.85 -3.27
N ASP A 324 7.26 -16.48 -3.47
CA ASP A 324 6.53 -16.47 -4.75
C ASP A 324 5.89 -15.09 -5.03
N ASP A 325 4.64 -15.06 -5.51
CA ASP A 325 3.95 -13.85 -5.95
C ASP A 325 3.63 -12.88 -4.80
N LEU A 326 3.75 -11.58 -5.08
CA LEU A 326 3.26 -10.50 -4.23
C LEU A 326 2.09 -9.77 -4.92
N SER A 327 0.91 -9.83 -4.30
CA SER A 327 -0.27 -9.09 -4.75
C SER A 327 -0.72 -8.06 -3.70
N ILE A 328 -0.74 -6.78 -4.08
CA ILE A 328 -1.20 -5.67 -3.24
C ILE A 328 -2.33 -4.93 -3.95
N THR A 329 -3.55 -5.12 -3.46
CA THR A 329 -4.76 -4.61 -4.08
C THR A 329 -5.56 -3.74 -3.11
N ASP A 330 -5.96 -2.55 -3.56
CA ASP A 330 -6.71 -1.56 -2.76
C ASP A 330 -5.98 -1.20 -1.44
N GLY A 331 -4.64 -1.29 -1.42
CA GLY A 331 -3.81 -1.14 -0.23
C GLY A 331 -3.30 0.29 -0.01
N VAL A 332 -2.79 0.53 1.21
CA VAL A 332 -2.11 1.79 1.58
C VAL A 332 -0.80 1.48 2.28
N ILE A 333 0.32 1.93 1.71
CA ILE A 333 1.66 1.85 2.29
C ILE A 333 2.17 3.28 2.44
N ASP A 334 1.99 3.85 3.64
CA ASP A 334 2.15 5.29 3.85
C ASP A 334 3.02 5.63 5.06
N GLY A 335 3.94 6.58 4.90
CA GLY A 335 4.67 7.15 6.04
C GLY A 335 5.59 6.18 6.76
N ASN A 336 6.05 5.11 6.10
CA ASN A 336 7.03 4.20 6.69
C ASN A 336 8.44 4.83 6.62
N ILE A 337 9.22 4.68 7.69
CA ILE A 337 10.48 5.36 7.88
C ILE A 337 11.61 4.33 8.00
N VAL A 338 12.69 4.55 7.26
CA VAL A 338 13.88 3.69 7.27
C VAL A 338 15.13 4.50 7.58
N PHE A 339 15.90 4.06 8.57
CA PHE A 339 17.19 4.65 8.94
C PHE A 339 18.33 3.63 8.80
N ALA A 340 19.35 3.99 8.04
CA ALA A 340 20.61 3.25 7.93
C ALA A 340 21.79 4.23 7.92
N ALA A 341 21.76 5.26 8.77
CA ALA A 341 22.82 6.25 8.85
C ALA A 341 24.12 5.63 9.40
N GLY A 342 25.26 6.13 8.93
CA GLY A 342 26.56 5.88 9.53
C GLY A 342 26.76 6.64 10.83
N GLY A 343 27.72 6.16 11.63
CA GLY A 343 28.09 6.84 12.86
C GLY A 343 28.62 8.24 12.60
N ALA A 344 28.28 9.18 13.49
CA ALA A 344 28.59 10.60 13.31
C ALA A 344 30.09 10.92 13.18
N ALA A 345 30.98 10.07 13.72
CA ALA A 345 32.44 10.25 13.72
C ALA A 345 33.12 9.52 12.54
N GLY A 346 32.51 9.57 11.35
CA GLY A 346 33.10 9.05 10.11
C GLY A 346 32.61 7.68 9.65
N GLY A 347 31.46 7.23 10.13
CA GLY A 347 30.79 6.06 9.54
C GLY A 347 30.12 6.41 8.21
N ALA A 348 30.31 5.57 7.19
CA ALA A 348 29.57 5.72 5.93
C ALA A 348 28.08 5.40 6.11
N GLY A 349 27.22 6.03 5.30
CA GLY A 349 25.82 5.64 5.21
C GLY A 349 25.67 4.18 4.75
N GLY A 350 24.61 3.53 5.21
CA GLY A 350 24.29 2.15 4.88
C GLY A 350 23.58 1.99 3.54
N THR A 351 22.93 0.83 3.37
CA THR A 351 22.17 0.48 2.15
C THR A 351 20.70 0.36 2.46
N ILE A 352 19.86 1.00 1.64
CA ILE A 352 18.40 0.88 1.73
C ILE A 352 17.84 0.50 0.36
N LYS A 353 17.02 -0.57 0.31
CA LYS A 353 16.28 -0.93 -0.90
C LYS A 353 14.81 -1.12 -0.57
N GLY A 354 13.92 -0.38 -1.23
CA GLY A 354 12.49 -0.40 -0.90
C GLY A 354 12.21 0.35 0.39
N GLY A 355 11.71 1.58 0.35
CA GLY A 355 11.20 2.25 1.56
C GLY A 355 9.80 1.73 1.93
N GLY A 356 8.93 1.53 0.93
CA GLY A 356 7.63 0.89 1.09
C GLY A 356 7.66 -0.60 0.79
N VAL A 357 8.00 -0.95 -0.45
CA VAL A 357 7.96 -2.33 -0.98
C VAL A 357 9.31 -2.71 -1.57
N TYR A 358 9.77 -3.92 -1.26
CA TYR A 358 10.88 -4.59 -1.92
C TYR A 358 10.43 -5.99 -2.38
N HIS A 359 10.55 -6.27 -3.67
CA HIS A 359 10.17 -7.55 -4.24
C HIS A 359 11.29 -8.13 -5.11
N THR A 360 11.64 -9.38 -4.85
CA THR A 360 12.55 -10.21 -5.67
C THR A 360 11.94 -11.58 -5.95
N GLY A 361 10.65 -11.75 -5.69
CA GLY A 361 9.95 -13.02 -5.89
C GLY A 361 9.59 -13.23 -7.36
N ASP A 362 8.51 -13.98 -7.57
CA ASP A 362 7.99 -14.29 -8.90
C ASP A 362 7.28 -13.08 -9.53
N ALA A 363 5.95 -12.97 -9.43
CA ALA A 363 5.20 -11.85 -9.99
C ALA A 363 4.87 -10.78 -8.95
N LEU A 364 5.00 -9.51 -9.35
CA LEU A 364 4.54 -8.36 -8.58
C LEU A 364 3.26 -7.77 -9.19
N THR A 365 2.17 -7.75 -8.42
CA THR A 365 0.94 -7.03 -8.76
C THR A 365 0.64 -5.94 -7.75
N ILE A 366 0.55 -4.68 -8.20
CA ILE A 366 0.09 -3.54 -7.40
C ILE A 366 -1.10 -2.90 -8.11
N ALA A 367 -2.29 -2.98 -7.53
CA ALA A 367 -3.53 -2.51 -8.17
C ALA A 367 -4.35 -1.62 -7.23
N ARG A 368 -4.72 -0.42 -7.70
CA ARG A 368 -5.52 0.55 -6.91
C ARG A 368 -4.91 0.86 -5.54
N THR A 369 -3.59 0.84 -5.47
CA THR A 369 -2.84 0.95 -4.21
C THR A 369 -2.12 2.29 -4.15
N ARG A 370 -2.01 2.84 -2.95
CA ARG A 370 -1.25 4.06 -2.66
C ARG A 370 0.04 3.71 -1.92
N VAL A 371 1.19 4.02 -2.51
CA VAL A 371 2.52 3.95 -1.89
C VAL A 371 3.04 5.37 -1.75
N SER A 372 3.08 5.91 -0.54
CA SER A 372 3.32 7.35 -0.37
C SER A 372 4.03 7.75 0.90
N HIS A 373 4.73 8.88 0.87
CA HIS A 373 5.39 9.47 2.05
C HIS A 373 6.34 8.50 2.78
N ASN A 374 6.78 7.42 2.12
CA ASN A 374 7.78 6.54 2.67
C ASN A 374 9.12 7.26 2.59
N THR A 375 9.85 7.28 3.71
CA THR A 375 11.06 8.08 3.89
C THR A 375 12.23 7.17 4.21
N THR A 376 13.32 7.31 3.46
CA THR A 376 14.56 6.57 3.67
C THR A 376 15.71 7.53 3.95
N SER A 377 16.59 7.17 4.87
CA SER A 377 17.74 7.98 5.24
C SER A 377 18.97 7.11 5.50
N ALA A 378 20.00 7.26 4.66
CA ALA A 378 21.30 6.59 4.80
C ALA A 378 22.41 7.63 4.73
N THR A 379 22.48 8.52 5.71
CA THR A 379 23.47 9.61 5.71
C THR A 379 24.82 9.17 6.23
N GLY A 380 25.89 9.80 5.74
CA GLY A 380 27.25 9.62 6.26
C GLY A 380 27.54 10.48 7.50
N GLY A 381 28.50 10.05 8.32
CA GLY A 381 29.13 10.85 9.37
C GLY A 381 30.23 11.78 8.83
N THR A 382 30.86 12.56 9.72
CA THR A 382 31.90 13.52 9.34
C THR A 382 33.05 12.85 8.57
N GLY A 383 33.33 13.33 7.36
CA GLY A 383 34.37 12.83 6.45
C GLY A 383 33.97 11.58 5.68
N ALA A 384 32.78 11.04 5.91
CA ALA A 384 32.34 9.77 5.36
C ALA A 384 31.26 9.93 4.31
N SER A 385 31.21 8.94 3.43
CA SER A 385 30.28 8.95 2.33
C SER A 385 28.83 8.78 2.79
N GLY A 386 27.89 9.32 2.02
CA GLY A 386 26.49 8.95 2.12
C GLY A 386 26.26 7.47 1.77
N GLY A 387 25.03 7.02 1.88
CA GLY A 387 24.63 5.64 1.61
C GLY A 387 24.14 5.39 0.17
N ASP A 388 23.74 4.15 -0.07
CA ASP A 388 23.12 3.70 -1.33
C ASP A 388 21.64 3.44 -1.09
N VAL A 389 20.76 4.20 -1.76
CA VAL A 389 19.32 4.10 -1.54
C VAL A 389 18.55 3.96 -2.85
N ASN A 390 17.87 2.83 -3.01
CA ASN A 390 17.10 2.52 -4.23
C ASN A 390 15.63 2.25 -3.90
N GLY A 391 14.71 2.97 -4.56
CA GLY A 391 13.28 2.71 -4.42
C GLY A 391 12.68 3.08 -3.07
N ALA A 392 12.58 4.35 -2.68
CA ALA A 392 11.86 4.71 -1.45
C ALA A 392 10.37 4.33 -1.49
N GLY A 393 9.73 4.33 -2.66
CA GLY A 393 8.40 3.77 -2.83
C GLY A 393 8.46 2.26 -3.04
N VAL A 394 8.78 1.85 -4.27
CA VAL A 394 8.77 0.45 -4.72
C VAL A 394 10.12 0.09 -5.31
N TYR A 395 10.68 -1.03 -4.88
CA TYR A 395 11.81 -1.71 -5.50
C TYR A 395 11.35 -3.08 -5.99
N ASP A 396 11.56 -3.37 -7.27
CA ASP A 396 11.25 -4.63 -7.91
C ASP A 396 12.46 -5.14 -8.68
N SER A 397 12.83 -6.39 -8.46
CA SER A 397 13.83 -7.11 -9.25
C SER A 397 13.41 -8.58 -9.41
N SER A 398 12.14 -8.80 -9.77
CA SER A 398 11.56 -10.10 -10.10
C SER A 398 12.32 -10.84 -11.20
N ALA A 399 12.46 -12.16 -11.07
CA ALA A 399 13.17 -12.98 -12.04
C ALA A 399 12.29 -13.35 -13.26
N ALA A 400 12.93 -13.60 -14.40
CA ALA A 400 12.26 -14.09 -15.60
C ALA A 400 11.58 -15.46 -15.35
N PRO A 401 10.42 -15.74 -15.98
CA PRO A 401 9.71 -14.97 -17.00
C PRO A 401 8.58 -14.08 -16.45
N ASN A 402 8.54 -13.83 -15.14
CA ASN A 402 7.37 -13.27 -14.48
C ASN A 402 7.24 -11.75 -14.72
N VAL A 403 6.00 -11.26 -14.70
CA VAL A 403 5.66 -9.88 -15.11
C VAL A 403 5.29 -9.05 -13.89
N THR A 404 5.87 -7.85 -13.81
CA THR A 404 5.45 -6.81 -12.88
C THR A 404 4.31 -5.99 -13.48
N SER A 405 3.19 -5.89 -12.76
CA SER A 405 1.99 -5.16 -13.17
C SER A 405 1.59 -4.14 -12.12
N ILE A 406 1.64 -2.85 -12.47
CA ILE A 406 1.27 -1.73 -11.59
C ILE A 406 0.15 -0.94 -12.26
N THR A 407 -1.05 -0.99 -11.68
CA THR A 407 -2.27 -0.49 -12.33
C THR A 407 -3.11 0.40 -11.43
N SER A 408 -3.65 1.49 -11.98
CA SER A 408 -4.57 2.39 -11.25
C SER A 408 -4.03 2.87 -9.90
N SER A 409 -2.70 2.98 -9.77
CA SER A 409 -2.03 3.15 -8.47
C SER A 409 -1.38 4.53 -8.33
N ARG A 410 -0.93 4.86 -7.12
CA ARG A 410 -0.33 6.15 -6.79
C ARG A 410 0.98 5.93 -6.04
N VAL A 411 2.11 6.26 -6.66
CA VAL A 411 3.43 6.25 -6.02
C VAL A 411 3.87 7.70 -5.83
N VAL A 412 3.55 8.28 -4.66
CA VAL A 412 3.59 9.74 -4.50
C VAL A 412 4.23 10.23 -3.21
N GLY A 413 5.06 11.27 -3.32
CA GLY A 413 5.62 11.93 -2.14
C GLY A 413 6.62 11.09 -1.36
N ASN A 414 7.19 10.04 -1.93
CA ASN A 414 8.23 9.25 -1.27
C ASN A 414 9.56 10.01 -1.33
N SER A 415 10.37 9.89 -0.28
CA SER A 415 11.60 10.67 -0.18
C SER A 415 12.80 9.88 0.30
N THR A 416 13.96 10.22 -0.25
CA THR A 416 15.25 9.63 0.09
C THR A 416 16.24 10.70 0.50
N ASN A 417 17.02 10.43 1.55
CA ASN A 417 18.22 11.17 1.91
C ASN A 417 19.44 10.25 1.95
N ALA A 418 20.31 10.34 0.95
CA ALA A 418 21.58 9.63 0.83
C ALA A 418 22.78 10.58 0.94
N ASP A 419 22.61 11.70 1.64
CA ASP A 419 23.64 12.74 1.76
C ASP A 419 24.86 12.25 2.54
N ALA A 420 26.02 12.78 2.16
CA ALA A 420 27.24 12.57 2.92
C ALA A 420 27.27 13.38 4.22
N GLY A 421 28.15 12.99 5.14
CA GLY A 421 28.50 13.87 6.25
C GLY A 421 29.54 14.91 5.84
N ALA A 422 29.87 15.84 6.74
CA ALA A 422 30.75 16.98 6.45
C ALA A 422 32.07 16.56 5.77
N ASN A 423 32.42 17.14 4.61
CA ASN A 423 33.58 16.77 3.78
C ASN A 423 33.53 15.39 3.11
N GLY A 424 32.42 14.64 3.23
CA GLY A 424 32.21 13.35 2.59
C GLY A 424 31.53 13.44 1.22
N ASN A 425 31.68 12.38 0.43
CA ASN A 425 31.07 12.25 -0.89
C ASN A 425 29.71 11.54 -0.79
N ALA A 426 28.69 11.96 -1.53
CA ALA A 426 27.49 11.14 -1.63
C ALA A 426 27.71 9.93 -2.56
N LEU A 427 26.97 8.84 -2.32
CA LEU A 427 27.04 7.64 -3.15
C LEU A 427 25.91 7.60 -4.17
N ALA A 428 24.71 7.12 -3.78
CA ALA A 428 23.66 6.87 -4.76
C ALA A 428 22.23 7.02 -4.21
N ALA A 429 21.35 7.54 -5.06
CA ALA A 429 19.91 7.58 -4.82
C ALA A 429 19.13 7.36 -6.13
N ALA A 430 18.62 6.14 -6.38
CA ALA A 430 17.95 5.81 -7.64
C ALA A 430 16.48 5.41 -7.47
N GLY A 431 15.68 5.68 -8.51
CA GLY A 431 14.30 5.20 -8.62
C GLY A 431 13.43 5.58 -7.42
N ILE A 432 13.47 6.82 -6.94
CA ILE A 432 12.92 7.19 -5.62
C ILE A 432 11.46 6.81 -5.47
N GLY A 433 10.64 7.10 -6.48
CA GLY A 433 9.30 6.54 -6.56
C GLY A 433 9.36 5.03 -6.80
N MET A 434 9.89 4.62 -7.94
CA MET A 434 9.93 3.23 -8.39
C MET A 434 11.29 2.87 -8.98
N TYR A 435 11.90 1.80 -8.48
CA TYR A 435 13.07 1.15 -9.05
C TYR A 435 12.63 -0.19 -9.64
N LEU A 436 12.67 -0.32 -10.97
CA LEU A 436 12.09 -1.43 -11.72
C LEU A 436 13.17 -2.17 -12.50
N ASP A 437 13.62 -3.29 -11.96
CA ASP A 437 14.72 -4.11 -12.47
C ASP A 437 14.33 -5.59 -12.60
N GLY A 438 13.02 -5.86 -12.70
CA GLY A 438 12.47 -7.20 -12.92
C GLY A 438 12.69 -7.70 -14.36
N TYR A 439 11.88 -8.63 -14.85
CA TYR A 439 12.04 -9.13 -16.24
C TYR A 439 11.25 -8.30 -17.28
N GLN A 440 9.97 -8.07 -17.03
CA GLN A 440 9.07 -7.28 -17.88
C GLN A 440 8.13 -6.47 -17.01
N VAL A 441 7.99 -5.17 -17.30
CA VAL A 441 7.19 -4.27 -16.46
C VAL A 441 6.09 -3.59 -17.25
N THR A 442 4.87 -3.64 -16.72
CA THR A 442 3.72 -2.91 -17.25
C THR A 442 3.18 -1.96 -16.20
N VAL A 443 3.10 -0.68 -16.54
CA VAL A 443 2.51 0.37 -15.69
C VAL A 443 1.33 1.01 -16.43
N VAL A 444 0.13 0.92 -15.85
CA VAL A 444 -1.09 1.42 -16.49
C VAL A 444 -1.86 2.35 -15.56
N ALA A 445 -2.34 3.48 -16.10
CA ALA A 445 -3.25 4.39 -15.38
C ALA A 445 -2.72 4.76 -13.98
N THR A 446 -1.42 4.98 -13.85
CA THR A 446 -0.73 5.17 -12.56
C THR A 446 -0.11 6.55 -12.49
N THR A 447 -0.11 7.14 -11.29
CA THR A 447 0.55 8.44 -11.05
C THR A 447 1.80 8.24 -10.21
N VAL A 448 2.94 8.71 -10.73
CA VAL A 448 4.21 8.77 -10.02
C VAL A 448 4.60 10.22 -9.84
N ALA A 449 4.43 10.78 -8.64
CA ALA A 449 4.55 12.22 -8.48
C ALA A 449 5.04 12.71 -7.12
N GLY A 450 5.78 13.81 -7.11
CA GLY A 450 6.26 14.43 -5.88
C GLY A 450 7.34 13.61 -5.17
N ASN A 451 7.92 12.59 -5.81
CA ASN A 451 8.98 11.80 -5.19
C ASN A 451 10.30 12.57 -5.27
N HIS A 452 11.06 12.62 -4.17
CA HIS A 452 12.24 13.47 -4.06
C HIS A 452 13.42 12.76 -3.41
N GLY A 453 14.57 12.72 -4.08
CA GLY A 453 15.80 12.12 -3.56
C GLY A 453 16.94 13.12 -3.47
N THR A 454 17.77 12.97 -2.44
CA THR A 454 19.05 13.68 -2.34
C THR A 454 20.21 12.71 -2.25
N ALA A 455 21.30 13.05 -2.93
CA ALA A 455 22.59 12.40 -2.85
C ALA A 455 23.66 13.50 -2.85
N ARG A 456 23.64 14.35 -1.81
CA ARG A 456 24.50 15.54 -1.73
C ARG A 456 25.84 15.27 -1.05
N GLY A 457 26.92 15.76 -1.65
CA GLY A 457 28.20 15.92 -0.97
C GLY A 457 28.16 17.08 0.03
N GLN A 458 29.14 17.14 0.92
CA GLN A 458 29.27 18.24 1.89
C GLN A 458 30.70 18.78 1.92
N GLY A 459 30.90 20.08 2.17
CA GLY A 459 32.24 20.70 2.20
C GLY A 459 33.00 20.51 0.90
N SER A 460 34.12 19.77 0.93
CA SER A 460 34.89 19.39 -0.26
C SER A 460 34.35 18.17 -1.02
N GLY A 461 33.35 17.48 -0.47
CA GLY A 461 32.85 16.23 -1.02
C GLY A 461 31.97 16.41 -2.25
N ALA A 462 32.05 15.45 -3.17
CA ALA A 462 31.29 15.43 -4.41
C ALA A 462 29.84 14.96 -4.19
N GLY A 463 28.94 15.43 -5.05
CA GLY A 463 27.59 14.87 -5.17
C GLY A 463 27.62 13.44 -5.72
N GLY A 464 26.57 12.68 -5.41
CA GLY A 464 26.45 11.27 -5.79
C GLY A 464 25.82 11.05 -7.15
N SER A 465 25.50 9.79 -7.45
CA SER A 465 24.75 9.37 -8.64
C SER A 465 23.26 9.20 -8.33
N ALA A 466 22.40 9.90 -9.05
CA ALA A 466 20.98 9.89 -8.85
C ALA A 466 20.22 9.77 -10.19
N PRO A 467 19.93 8.54 -10.65
CA PRO A 467 19.08 8.32 -11.81
C PRO A 467 17.63 8.01 -11.41
N GLY A 468 16.66 8.63 -12.08
CA GLY A 468 15.24 8.25 -11.99
C GLY A 468 14.55 8.78 -10.73
N GLY A 469 14.19 10.07 -10.69
CA GLY A 469 13.53 10.66 -9.51
C GLY A 469 12.13 10.08 -9.30
N GLY A 470 11.36 9.92 -10.38
CA GLY A 470 10.09 9.20 -10.36
C GLY A 470 10.31 7.71 -10.53
N ILE A 471 10.86 7.32 -11.69
CA ILE A 471 11.03 5.93 -12.10
C ILE A 471 12.44 5.70 -12.61
N TYR A 472 13.10 4.66 -12.12
CA TYR A 472 14.24 4.03 -12.76
C TYR A 472 13.77 2.73 -13.41
N ALA A 473 13.88 2.62 -14.74
CA ALA A 473 13.52 1.42 -15.49
C ALA A 473 14.81 0.71 -15.96
N GLY A 474 15.25 -0.28 -15.19
CA GLY A 474 16.41 -1.13 -15.47
C GLY A 474 16.21 -2.05 -16.67
N VAL A 475 14.96 -2.43 -16.92
CA VAL A 475 14.55 -3.44 -17.89
C VAL A 475 13.45 -2.94 -18.83
N PRO A 476 13.07 -3.70 -19.88
CA PRO A 476 11.99 -3.29 -20.76
C PRO A 476 10.68 -3.02 -20.01
N ALA A 477 10.09 -1.84 -20.25
CA ALA A 477 8.87 -1.41 -19.58
C ALA A 477 7.87 -0.76 -20.54
N THR A 478 6.60 -1.12 -20.41
CA THR A 478 5.48 -0.48 -21.11
C THR A 478 4.68 0.38 -20.13
N MET A 479 4.47 1.64 -20.49
CA MET A 479 3.76 2.61 -19.67
C MET A 479 2.63 3.25 -20.47
N THR A 480 1.40 3.03 -20.03
CA THR A 480 0.18 3.48 -20.72
C THR A 480 -0.69 4.29 -19.78
N ASN A 481 -1.17 5.47 -20.21
CA ASN A 481 -1.97 6.35 -19.35
C ASN A 481 -1.27 6.73 -18.03
N VAL A 482 0.07 6.84 -18.05
CA VAL A 482 0.85 7.16 -16.85
C VAL A 482 1.01 8.68 -16.74
N THR A 483 0.89 9.21 -15.53
CA THR A 483 1.28 10.59 -15.21
C THR A 483 2.52 10.58 -14.32
N VAL A 484 3.65 11.02 -14.84
CA VAL A 484 4.89 11.20 -14.07
C VAL A 484 5.11 12.69 -13.88
N SER A 485 5.07 13.20 -12.65
CA SER A 485 5.15 14.66 -12.47
C SER A 485 5.73 15.15 -11.16
N ARG A 486 6.47 16.26 -11.18
CA ARG A 486 7.04 16.88 -9.96
C ARG A 486 7.94 15.94 -9.18
N ASN A 487 8.63 15.04 -9.86
CA ASN A 487 9.67 14.22 -9.22
C ASN A 487 11.00 14.97 -9.28
N GLY A 488 11.81 14.85 -8.24
CA GLY A 488 12.98 15.68 -8.03
C GLY A 488 14.20 14.89 -7.59
N LEU A 489 15.37 15.24 -8.12
CA LEU A 489 16.65 14.75 -7.63
C LEU A 489 17.62 15.90 -7.39
N ASP A 490 18.36 15.81 -6.29
CA ASP A 490 19.44 16.72 -5.96
C ASP A 490 20.73 15.96 -5.66
N ALA A 491 21.68 16.07 -6.59
CA ALA A 491 23.03 15.54 -6.46
C ALA A 491 24.05 16.66 -6.28
N ALA A 492 23.74 17.70 -5.49
CA ALA A 492 24.69 18.78 -5.23
C ALA A 492 26.03 18.28 -4.64
N GLY A 493 27.13 18.90 -5.06
CA GLY A 493 28.39 18.85 -4.34
C GLY A 493 28.37 19.75 -3.11
N GLY A 494 29.36 19.57 -2.23
CA GLY A 494 29.60 20.52 -1.16
C GLY A 494 30.05 21.90 -1.67
N THR A 495 30.27 22.84 -0.75
CA THR A 495 30.66 24.23 -1.05
C THR A 495 31.90 24.35 -1.95
N SER A 496 32.84 23.42 -1.84
CA SER A 496 34.02 23.33 -2.70
C SER A 496 34.11 21.99 -3.45
N GLY A 497 33.04 21.19 -3.41
CA GLY A 497 32.95 19.91 -4.10
C GLY A 497 32.37 20.04 -5.50
N THR A 498 32.62 19.02 -6.32
CA THR A 498 32.00 18.89 -7.64
C THR A 498 30.55 18.41 -7.49
N GLY A 499 29.63 18.93 -8.30
CA GLY A 499 28.29 18.37 -8.41
C GLY A 499 28.33 16.91 -8.89
N GLY A 500 27.32 16.14 -8.50
CA GLY A 500 27.16 14.74 -8.88
C GLY A 500 26.52 14.55 -10.26
N ILE A 501 25.86 13.42 -10.43
CA ILE A 501 25.12 13.07 -11.65
C ILE A 501 23.65 12.92 -11.27
N ALA A 502 22.78 13.78 -11.80
CA ALA A 502 21.34 13.71 -11.61
C ALA A 502 20.63 13.62 -12.96
N GLU A 503 19.96 12.50 -13.24
CA GLU A 503 19.43 12.21 -14.57
C GLU A 503 18.02 11.61 -14.54
N GLY A 504 17.17 12.02 -15.47
CA GLY A 504 15.82 11.45 -15.59
C GLY A 504 14.97 11.75 -14.35
N GLY A 505 14.77 13.04 -14.02
CA GLY A 505 14.02 13.44 -12.83
C GLY A 505 12.63 12.83 -12.79
N GLY A 506 11.97 12.70 -13.95
CA GLY A 506 10.76 11.90 -14.13
C GLY A 506 11.08 10.41 -14.29
N ILE A 507 11.68 10.04 -15.42
CA ILE A 507 12.02 8.66 -15.79
C ILE A 507 13.46 8.59 -16.27
N TYR A 508 14.22 7.65 -15.73
CA TYR A 508 15.49 7.19 -16.28
C TYR A 508 15.31 5.77 -16.84
N ALA A 509 15.55 5.61 -18.14
CA ALA A 509 15.40 4.35 -18.86
C ALA A 509 16.78 3.73 -19.16
N ASN A 510 17.16 2.72 -18.36
CA ASN A 510 18.30 1.87 -18.68
C ASN A 510 17.89 0.70 -19.59
N GLY A 511 16.66 0.20 -19.43
CA GLY A 511 16.00 -0.69 -20.38
C GLY A 511 15.14 0.06 -21.40
N ALA A 512 14.72 -0.62 -22.45
CA ALA A 512 13.85 -0.05 -23.48
C ALA A 512 12.46 0.30 -22.91
N ILE A 513 12.00 1.55 -23.07
CA ILE A 513 10.65 1.94 -22.63
C ILE A 513 9.71 2.18 -23.80
N THR A 514 8.43 1.83 -23.62
CA THR A 514 7.34 2.22 -24.51
C THR A 514 6.36 3.10 -23.73
N LEU A 515 6.21 4.36 -24.14
CA LEU A 515 5.29 5.33 -23.55
C LEU A 515 4.12 5.56 -24.50
N VAL A 516 2.90 5.25 -24.06
CA VAL A 516 1.67 5.44 -24.84
C VAL A 516 0.69 6.29 -24.05
N ASN A 517 0.16 7.35 -24.67
CA ASN A 517 -0.85 8.22 -24.07
C ASN A 517 -0.51 8.60 -22.63
N SER A 518 0.72 9.09 -22.41
CA SER A 518 1.25 9.36 -21.07
C SER A 518 1.73 10.81 -20.96
N THR A 519 1.75 11.34 -19.73
CA THR A 519 2.15 12.73 -19.46
C THR A 519 3.31 12.74 -18.48
N ILE A 520 4.47 13.21 -18.93
CA ILE A 520 5.69 13.36 -18.13
C ILE A 520 5.97 14.85 -18.03
N ALA A 521 5.81 15.44 -16.84
CA ALA A 521 5.88 16.90 -16.72
C ALA A 521 6.37 17.45 -15.38
N ASP A 522 6.96 18.63 -15.40
CA ASP A 522 7.41 19.39 -14.21
C ASP A 522 8.36 18.60 -13.29
N SER A 523 9.11 17.64 -13.81
CA SER A 523 10.14 16.94 -13.02
C SER A 523 11.48 17.66 -13.13
N SER A 524 12.34 17.52 -12.11
CA SER A 524 13.54 18.33 -11.95
C SER A 524 14.76 17.52 -11.55
N VAL A 525 15.91 17.87 -12.10
CA VAL A 525 17.22 17.39 -11.65
C VAL A 525 18.13 18.57 -11.40
N ARG A 526 18.98 18.48 -10.37
CA ARG A 526 20.04 19.48 -10.13
C ARG A 526 21.30 18.81 -9.60
N ALA A 527 22.46 19.35 -9.98
CA ALA A 527 23.77 18.92 -9.51
C ALA A 527 24.72 20.13 -9.35
N PRO A 528 24.36 21.16 -8.56
CA PRO A 528 25.25 22.31 -8.36
C PRO A 528 26.51 21.90 -7.59
N GLY A 529 27.57 22.69 -7.73
CA GLY A 529 28.84 22.51 -7.01
C GLY A 529 29.78 23.65 -7.37
N MET A 530 30.96 23.70 -6.75
CA MET A 530 32.02 24.65 -7.16
C MET A 530 32.38 24.43 -8.63
N THR A 531 32.48 23.16 -9.01
CA THR A 531 32.38 22.70 -10.39
C THR A 531 31.01 22.04 -10.53
N PRO A 532 30.10 22.56 -11.36
CA PRO A 532 28.81 21.92 -11.61
C PRO A 532 28.98 20.48 -12.10
N GLY A 533 28.10 19.60 -11.64
CA GLY A 533 27.98 18.23 -12.10
C GLY A 533 27.11 18.12 -13.35
N THR A 534 26.57 16.93 -13.60
CA THR A 534 25.66 16.67 -14.71
C THR A 534 24.22 16.67 -14.21
N ALA A 535 23.37 17.57 -14.71
CA ALA A 535 21.94 17.57 -14.42
C ALA A 535 21.15 17.55 -15.73
N ARG A 536 20.75 16.38 -16.24
CA ARG A 536 20.14 16.25 -17.58
C ARG A 536 18.87 15.41 -17.60
N GLY A 537 17.94 15.78 -18.47
CA GLY A 537 16.66 15.08 -18.61
C GLY A 537 15.80 15.26 -17.36
N GLY A 538 15.38 16.49 -17.07
CA GLY A 538 14.50 16.77 -15.94
C GLY A 538 13.23 15.91 -15.97
N ASN A 539 12.71 15.63 -17.16
CA ASN A 539 11.63 14.68 -17.37
C ASN A 539 12.13 13.28 -17.78
N LEU A 540 12.88 13.15 -18.87
CA LEU A 540 13.26 11.87 -19.46
C LEU A 540 14.76 11.77 -19.73
N ALA A 541 15.36 10.64 -19.41
CA ALA A 541 16.71 10.27 -19.81
C ALA A 541 16.76 8.77 -20.14
N HIS A 542 17.67 8.35 -21.02
CA HIS A 542 17.86 6.93 -21.34
C HIS A 542 19.32 6.59 -21.64
N ALA A 543 19.77 5.39 -21.25
CA ALA A 543 21.12 4.88 -21.54
C ALA A 543 21.19 3.99 -22.80
N VAL A 544 20.04 3.52 -23.30
CA VAL A 544 19.94 2.62 -24.46
C VAL A 544 19.02 3.19 -25.53
N VAL A 545 19.34 2.99 -26.81
CA VAL A 545 18.76 3.75 -27.95
C VAL A 545 17.28 3.40 -28.27
N VAL A 546 16.76 2.27 -27.80
CA VAL A 546 15.40 1.81 -28.17
C VAL A 546 14.38 2.27 -27.13
N THR A 547 13.76 3.41 -27.37
CA THR A 547 12.68 3.94 -26.53
C THR A 547 11.59 4.52 -27.42
N HIS A 548 10.37 3.96 -27.36
CA HIS A 548 9.26 4.34 -28.23
C HIS A 548 8.28 5.23 -27.50
N VAL A 549 7.96 6.39 -28.10
CA VAL A 549 7.03 7.35 -27.51
C VAL A 549 5.90 7.63 -28.50
N LYS A 550 4.65 7.50 -28.07
CA LYS A 550 3.46 7.75 -28.89
C LYS A 550 2.36 8.45 -28.10
N ASN A 551 1.69 9.40 -28.73
CA ASN A 551 0.57 10.12 -28.11
C ASN A 551 0.93 10.71 -26.73
N ALA A 552 2.20 11.05 -26.48
CA ALA A 552 2.67 11.43 -25.15
C ALA A 552 2.99 12.92 -25.04
N ILE A 553 2.94 13.44 -23.83
CA ILE A 553 3.32 14.82 -23.51
C ILE A 553 4.59 14.78 -22.66
N VAL A 554 5.62 15.53 -23.08
CA VAL A 554 6.82 15.83 -22.29
C VAL A 554 6.93 17.34 -22.12
N SER A 555 6.83 17.85 -20.89
CA SER A 555 6.82 19.32 -20.69
C SER A 555 7.28 19.83 -19.34
N GLY A 556 7.82 21.06 -19.33
CA GLY A 556 8.09 21.79 -18.09
C GLY A 556 9.21 21.19 -17.23
N GLY A 557 10.05 20.31 -17.78
CA GLY A 557 11.17 19.75 -17.06
C GLY A 557 12.17 20.83 -16.63
N GLN A 558 12.98 20.57 -15.62
CA GLN A 558 14.02 21.48 -15.13
C GLN A 558 15.34 20.73 -14.99
N ALA A 559 16.38 21.21 -15.65
CA ALA A 559 17.72 20.61 -15.68
C ALA A 559 18.74 21.67 -16.16
N ASP A 560 19.95 21.24 -16.53
CA ASP A 560 20.90 22.05 -17.27
C ASP A 560 20.27 22.58 -18.57
N SER A 561 20.64 23.80 -18.95
CA SER A 561 20.13 24.45 -20.16
C SER A 561 20.34 23.56 -21.39
N GLY A 562 19.25 23.28 -22.12
CA GLY A 562 19.25 22.40 -23.28
C GLY A 562 18.86 20.94 -22.97
N TYR A 563 18.73 20.56 -21.70
CA TYR A 563 18.41 19.20 -21.26
C TYR A 563 17.21 19.14 -20.30
N GLU A 564 16.41 20.19 -20.24
CA GLU A 564 15.29 20.35 -19.30
C GLU A 564 14.26 19.23 -19.41
N ASN A 565 13.77 18.92 -20.62
CA ASN A 565 12.84 17.82 -20.86
C ASN A 565 13.58 16.50 -21.05
N CYS A 566 14.49 16.44 -22.02
CA CYS A 566 15.12 15.19 -22.46
C CYS A 566 16.64 15.31 -22.47
N ARG A 567 17.35 14.29 -21.93
CA ARG A 567 18.82 14.21 -22.03
C ARG A 567 19.26 13.92 -23.47
N GLU A 568 18.58 12.97 -24.10
CA GLU A 568 18.90 12.43 -25.43
C GLU A 568 17.60 12.28 -26.25
N PRO A 569 17.68 12.20 -27.59
CA PRO A 569 16.54 11.94 -28.46
C PRO A 569 15.89 10.57 -28.23
N PHE A 570 14.56 10.52 -28.29
CA PHE A 570 13.75 9.30 -28.20
C PHE A 570 13.21 8.92 -29.59
N THR A 571 12.88 7.63 -29.79
CA THR A 571 12.20 7.20 -31.03
C THR A 571 10.72 7.57 -30.95
N SER A 572 10.31 8.55 -31.77
CA SER A 572 8.91 8.93 -31.89
C SER A 572 8.14 7.99 -32.81
N ASN A 573 7.01 7.49 -32.33
CA ASN A 573 6.00 6.79 -33.12
C ASN A 573 4.83 7.73 -33.48
N GLY A 574 5.03 9.05 -33.38
CA GLY A 574 4.10 10.10 -33.80
C GLY A 574 3.19 10.62 -32.69
N HIS A 575 2.60 11.79 -32.99
CA HIS A 575 1.60 12.47 -32.18
C HIS A 575 2.04 12.79 -30.74
N ASN A 576 3.30 13.16 -30.55
CA ASN A 576 3.84 13.58 -29.26
C ASN A 576 3.94 15.11 -29.14
N ILE A 577 3.86 15.63 -27.92
CA ILE A 577 4.15 17.04 -27.63
C ILE A 577 5.43 17.14 -26.81
N ASP A 578 6.39 17.93 -27.29
CA ASP A 578 7.56 18.35 -26.55
C ASP A 578 7.60 19.88 -26.47
N SER A 579 7.54 20.42 -25.26
CA SER A 579 7.52 21.87 -25.07
C SER A 579 8.81 22.61 -25.39
N LEU A 580 9.96 21.94 -25.57
CA LEU A 580 11.27 22.58 -25.75
C LEU A 580 12.10 22.03 -26.93
N ASN A 581 11.57 21.08 -27.71
CA ASN A 581 12.27 20.45 -28.83
C ASN A 581 13.63 19.84 -28.46
N GLN A 582 13.64 19.02 -27.40
CA GLN A 582 14.80 18.34 -26.85
C GLN A 582 14.72 16.83 -27.00
N CYS A 583 13.51 16.30 -27.18
CA CYS A 583 13.26 14.86 -27.20
C CYS A 583 13.41 14.24 -28.60
N GLY A 584 13.71 15.03 -29.63
CA GLY A 584 13.95 14.53 -30.99
C GLY A 584 12.69 14.06 -31.74
N PHE A 585 11.51 14.52 -31.32
CA PHE A 585 10.24 14.16 -31.94
C PHE A 585 10.08 14.79 -33.34
N THR A 586 10.10 13.95 -34.37
CA THR A 586 10.06 14.37 -35.78
C THR A 586 9.08 13.54 -36.63
N ALA A 587 8.34 12.63 -36.01
CA ALA A 587 7.36 11.79 -36.69
C ALA A 587 6.05 12.55 -36.98
N LEU A 588 5.19 11.94 -37.79
CA LEU A 588 3.91 12.55 -38.16
C LEU A 588 3.06 12.89 -36.93
N GLY A 589 2.51 14.09 -36.90
CA GLY A 589 1.66 14.57 -35.82
C GLY A 589 2.40 15.05 -34.57
N ASP A 590 3.73 14.94 -34.52
CA ASP A 590 4.52 15.50 -33.43
C ASP A 590 4.46 17.04 -33.43
N GLU A 591 4.37 17.63 -32.24
CA GLU A 591 4.41 19.07 -32.01
C GLU A 591 5.56 19.41 -31.05
N ILE A 592 6.59 20.07 -31.58
CA ILE A 592 7.78 20.50 -30.86
C ILE A 592 7.74 22.00 -30.55
N ASN A 593 8.41 22.44 -29.49
CA ASN A 593 8.33 23.82 -28.95
C ASN A 593 6.88 24.25 -28.63
N THR A 594 6.05 23.29 -28.23
CA THR A 594 4.61 23.50 -28.04
C THR A 594 4.23 23.37 -26.56
N ASN A 595 3.62 24.41 -26.00
CA ASN A 595 3.07 24.34 -24.65
C ASN A 595 1.77 23.50 -24.66
N PRO A 596 1.70 22.37 -23.93
CA PRO A 596 0.50 21.52 -23.88
C PRO A 596 -0.69 22.13 -23.14
N LEU A 597 -0.54 23.29 -22.49
CA LEU A 597 -1.57 23.96 -21.69
C LEU A 597 -2.14 23.02 -20.60
N LEU A 598 -1.25 22.45 -19.79
CA LEU A 598 -1.62 21.53 -18.70
C LEU A 598 -2.14 22.30 -17.48
N MET A 599 -3.22 21.80 -16.88
CA MET A 599 -3.64 22.17 -15.53
C MET A 599 -2.69 21.58 -14.47
N PRO A 600 -2.71 22.11 -13.23
CA PRO A 600 -2.01 21.49 -12.11
C PRO A 600 -2.45 20.03 -11.88
N LEU A 601 -1.53 19.22 -11.34
CA LEU A 601 -1.82 17.83 -10.97
C LEU A 601 -2.95 17.77 -9.92
N ALA A 602 -4.05 17.09 -10.26
CA ALA A 602 -5.23 16.98 -9.39
C ALA A 602 -6.06 15.73 -9.72
N PHE A 603 -7.01 15.40 -8.85
CA PHE A 603 -8.02 14.38 -9.14
C PHE A 603 -9.09 14.93 -10.08
N ASN A 604 -8.90 14.72 -11.39
CA ASN A 604 -9.80 15.23 -12.42
C ASN A 604 -10.95 14.25 -12.74
N GLY A 605 -11.50 13.58 -11.71
CA GLY A 605 -12.66 12.69 -11.81
C GLY A 605 -12.37 11.18 -11.90
N GLY A 606 -11.14 10.72 -11.60
CA GLY A 606 -10.77 9.30 -11.57
C GLY A 606 -9.98 8.88 -10.34
N PRO A 607 -9.54 7.61 -10.25
CA PRO A 607 -8.86 7.05 -9.06
C PRO A 607 -7.43 7.56 -8.86
N VAL A 608 -6.82 8.14 -9.90
CA VAL A 608 -5.45 8.66 -9.86
C VAL A 608 -5.38 10.14 -10.29
N PRO A 609 -4.48 10.95 -9.72
CA PRO A 609 -4.28 12.32 -10.17
C PRO A 609 -3.72 12.41 -11.59
N THR A 610 -4.24 13.32 -12.39
CA THR A 610 -3.80 13.57 -13.78
C THR A 610 -3.53 15.05 -13.98
N ARG A 611 -2.95 15.41 -15.12
CA ARG A 611 -2.85 16.80 -15.58
C ARG A 611 -3.89 17.04 -16.67
N ALA A 612 -5.04 17.60 -16.28
CA ALA A 612 -6.10 17.91 -17.23
C ALA A 612 -5.64 18.95 -18.26
N LEU A 613 -6.26 18.93 -19.44
CA LEU A 613 -5.96 19.87 -20.53
C LEU A 613 -6.81 21.14 -20.38
N LEU A 614 -6.18 22.31 -20.49
CA LEU A 614 -6.91 23.59 -20.57
C LEU A 614 -7.65 23.72 -21.91
N PRO A 615 -8.75 24.50 -21.98
CA PRO A 615 -9.41 24.81 -23.24
C PRO A 615 -8.43 25.39 -24.26
N GLY A 616 -8.47 24.87 -25.49
CA GLY A 616 -7.55 25.26 -26.57
C GLY A 616 -6.19 24.56 -26.53
N SER A 617 -5.99 23.58 -25.64
CA SER A 617 -4.77 22.78 -25.61
C SER A 617 -4.49 22.12 -26.97
N PRO A 618 -3.23 22.16 -27.43
CA PRO A 618 -2.80 21.45 -28.64
C PRO A 618 -2.83 19.93 -28.48
N ALA A 619 -3.07 19.39 -27.29
CA ALA A 619 -3.24 17.96 -27.10
C ALA A 619 -4.65 17.45 -27.46
N ILE A 620 -5.64 18.34 -27.53
CA ILE A 620 -7.06 17.97 -27.67
C ILE A 620 -7.36 17.52 -29.10
N ASN A 621 -7.83 16.28 -29.25
CA ASN A 621 -8.16 15.63 -30.52
C ASN A 621 -6.98 15.62 -31.52
N LYS A 622 -5.76 15.45 -31.02
CA LYS A 622 -4.52 15.45 -31.83
C LYS A 622 -3.74 14.14 -31.81
N GLY A 623 -4.17 13.16 -31.00
CA GLY A 623 -3.55 11.84 -30.98
C GLY A 623 -3.86 11.01 -32.23
N ASP A 624 -3.10 9.94 -32.40
CA ASP A 624 -3.44 8.87 -33.34
C ASP A 624 -4.31 7.81 -32.64
N ASN A 625 -5.49 7.57 -33.21
CA ASN A 625 -6.40 6.54 -32.73
C ASN A 625 -5.83 5.12 -32.82
N VAL A 626 -4.90 4.86 -33.75
CA VAL A 626 -4.25 3.55 -33.86
C VAL A 626 -3.34 3.36 -32.65
N GLY A 627 -3.68 2.41 -31.79
CA GLY A 627 -2.94 2.16 -30.54
C GLY A 627 -3.37 3.03 -29.37
N CYS A 628 -4.41 3.86 -29.51
CA CYS A 628 -5.01 4.55 -28.37
C CYS A 628 -5.76 3.54 -27.47
N PRO A 629 -5.53 3.57 -26.14
CA PRO A 629 -6.30 2.76 -25.20
C PRO A 629 -7.78 3.14 -25.20
N SER A 630 -8.66 2.20 -24.87
CA SER A 630 -10.13 2.43 -24.82
C SER A 630 -10.58 3.37 -23.70
N THR A 631 -9.72 3.62 -22.72
CA THR A 631 -9.95 4.55 -21.62
C THR A 631 -8.70 5.37 -21.32
N ASP A 632 -8.86 6.51 -20.67
CA ASP A 632 -7.75 7.31 -20.14
C ASP A 632 -7.35 6.87 -18.71
N ALA A 633 -6.41 7.58 -18.08
CA ALA A 633 -5.93 7.25 -16.74
C ALA A 633 -7.02 7.27 -15.65
N ARG A 634 -8.16 7.89 -15.91
CA ARG A 634 -9.29 7.97 -14.97
C ARG A 634 -10.29 6.83 -15.18
N GLY A 635 -10.13 6.05 -16.24
CA GLY A 635 -11.13 5.10 -16.72
C GLY A 635 -12.22 5.73 -17.59
N ALA A 636 -12.05 6.99 -18.02
CA ALA A 636 -13.02 7.65 -18.90
C ALA A 636 -12.86 7.19 -20.36
N PRO A 637 -13.94 7.05 -21.16
CA PRO A 637 -13.85 6.54 -22.53
C PRO A 637 -12.94 7.37 -23.44
N ARG A 638 -12.18 6.69 -24.30
CA ARG A 638 -11.31 7.28 -25.32
C ARG A 638 -11.47 6.53 -26.66
N PRO A 639 -11.48 7.23 -27.81
CA PRO A 639 -11.56 8.68 -27.98
C PRO A 639 -12.95 9.23 -27.65
N ALA A 640 -13.03 10.39 -27.00
CA ALA A 640 -14.30 11.00 -26.58
C ALA A 640 -14.96 11.82 -27.69
N PHE A 641 -14.18 12.39 -28.61
CA PHE A 641 -14.69 13.16 -29.76
C PHE A 641 -14.20 12.61 -31.11
N GLY A 642 -14.00 11.29 -31.19
CA GLY A 642 -13.62 10.59 -32.42
C GLY A 642 -12.12 10.60 -32.74
N ILE A 643 -11.33 11.47 -32.12
CA ILE A 643 -9.86 11.43 -32.10
C ILE A 643 -9.42 11.45 -30.63
N CYS A 644 -8.41 10.65 -30.25
CA CYS A 644 -7.94 10.66 -28.87
C CYS A 644 -7.08 11.88 -28.59
N ASP A 645 -7.05 12.28 -27.31
CA ASP A 645 -6.14 13.31 -26.85
C ASP A 645 -4.73 12.74 -26.64
N ILE A 646 -3.73 13.59 -26.86
CA ILE A 646 -2.33 13.32 -26.50
C ILE A 646 -2.21 13.40 -24.97
N GLY A 647 -1.53 12.42 -24.36
CA GLY A 647 -1.28 12.35 -22.93
C GLY A 647 -2.23 11.42 -22.15
N ALA A 648 -2.06 11.41 -20.82
CA ALA A 648 -2.76 10.50 -19.91
C ALA A 648 -4.24 10.84 -19.67
N PHE A 649 -4.67 12.02 -20.10
CA PHE A 649 -6.01 12.57 -19.87
C PHE A 649 -6.77 12.70 -21.20
N GLU A 650 -8.05 12.36 -21.19
CA GLU A 650 -8.97 12.57 -22.32
C GLU A 650 -10.05 13.61 -21.94
N VAL A 651 -10.17 14.71 -22.65
CA VAL A 651 -11.25 15.68 -22.47
C VAL A 651 -12.58 14.99 -22.77
N GLN A 652 -13.49 15.09 -21.81
CA GLN A 652 -14.81 14.46 -21.91
C GLN A 652 -15.89 15.51 -22.22
N PRO A 653 -16.90 15.18 -23.06
CA PRO A 653 -17.98 16.10 -23.44
C PRO A 653 -18.73 16.61 -22.24
N ALA A 654 -18.94 17.94 -22.10
CA ALA A 654 -19.66 18.58 -20.99
C ALA A 654 -20.88 17.75 -20.53
N PRO A 655 -21.13 17.56 -19.21
CA PRO A 655 -22.30 16.81 -18.78
C PRO A 655 -23.57 17.49 -19.31
N VAL A 656 -24.50 16.71 -19.85
CA VAL A 656 -25.75 17.20 -20.42
C VAL A 656 -26.90 16.56 -19.67
N ILE A 657 -27.82 17.41 -19.20
CA ILE A 657 -29.11 16.99 -18.68
C ILE A 657 -30.06 16.77 -19.86
N THR A 658 -30.72 15.62 -19.91
CA THR A 658 -31.78 15.30 -20.86
C THR A 658 -33.07 14.92 -20.13
N GLY A 659 -34.20 14.98 -20.83
CA GLY A 659 -35.48 14.47 -20.29
C GLY A 659 -36.04 15.24 -19.08
N LEU A 660 -35.60 16.47 -18.83
CA LEU A 660 -36.05 17.29 -17.70
C LEU A 660 -37.58 17.46 -17.68
N LYS A 661 -38.20 16.92 -16.65
CA LYS A 661 -39.64 16.89 -16.39
C LYS A 661 -39.90 17.36 -14.96
N ILE A 662 -41.00 18.10 -14.79
CA ILE A 662 -41.52 18.45 -13.47
C ILE A 662 -42.95 17.94 -13.34
N LYS A 663 -43.24 17.20 -12.25
CA LYS A 663 -44.59 16.70 -11.96
C LYS A 663 -44.90 16.81 -10.46
N PRO A 664 -46.00 17.49 -10.07
CA PRO A 664 -46.93 18.24 -10.92
C PRO A 664 -46.39 19.63 -11.35
N LYS A 665 -46.81 20.12 -12.53
CA LYS A 665 -46.37 21.43 -13.07
C LYS A 665 -46.89 22.64 -12.28
N ARG A 666 -47.96 22.47 -11.49
CA ARG A 666 -48.53 23.50 -10.61
C ARG A 666 -48.55 22.95 -9.20
N PHE A 667 -47.91 23.66 -8.29
CA PHE A 667 -47.75 23.26 -6.90
C PHE A 667 -47.57 24.49 -6.01
N GLU A 668 -47.83 24.32 -4.72
CA GLU A 668 -47.51 25.32 -3.71
C GLU A 668 -46.05 25.17 -3.28
N ALA A 669 -45.28 26.25 -3.35
CA ALA A 669 -43.88 26.26 -2.90
C ALA A 669 -43.82 26.26 -1.36
N GLN A 670 -43.18 25.26 -0.76
CA GLN A 670 -42.98 25.21 0.69
C GLN A 670 -41.90 26.22 1.14
N ARG A 671 -42.01 26.71 2.38
CA ARG A 671 -41.03 27.63 2.97
C ARG A 671 -39.70 26.95 3.36
N LYS A 672 -39.69 25.64 3.69
CA LYS A 672 -38.54 24.75 3.99
C LYS A 672 -38.94 23.25 3.86
N GLY A 673 -38.00 22.32 3.64
CA GLY A 673 -38.16 20.85 3.85
C GLY A 673 -37.82 19.93 2.66
N PRO A 674 -37.33 18.68 2.87
CA PRO A 674 -36.94 17.73 1.82
C PRO A 674 -37.93 16.56 1.58
N THR A 675 -39.25 16.77 1.57
CA THR A 675 -40.21 15.67 1.28
C THR A 675 -41.43 16.11 0.47
N THR A 676 -41.57 15.54 -0.73
CA THR A 676 -42.80 15.57 -1.54
C THR A 676 -43.73 14.43 -1.11
N SER A 677 -44.57 14.65 -0.09
CA SER A 677 -45.74 13.77 0.07
C SER A 677 -46.77 14.11 -1.02
N ALA A 678 -46.83 13.28 -2.05
CA ALA A 678 -47.67 13.47 -3.24
C ALA A 678 -49.19 13.29 -2.99
N LYS A 679 -49.63 13.05 -1.75
CA LYS A 679 -51.04 12.79 -1.44
C LYS A 679 -51.64 13.84 -0.51
N HIS A 680 -51.82 15.05 -1.02
CA HIS A 680 -52.89 15.93 -0.53
C HIS A 680 -54.02 15.96 -1.56
N LYS A 681 -55.21 15.57 -1.11
CA LYS A 681 -56.43 15.34 -1.91
C LYS A 681 -56.85 16.52 -2.81
N HIS A 682 -56.31 17.74 -2.60
CA HIS A 682 -56.73 18.94 -3.34
C HIS A 682 -55.62 19.90 -3.84
N LYS A 683 -54.39 19.91 -3.29
CA LYS A 683 -53.29 20.77 -3.79
C LYS A 683 -51.91 20.13 -3.51
N PRO A 684 -51.14 19.73 -4.53
CA PRO A 684 -49.79 19.21 -4.32
C PRO A 684 -48.84 20.30 -3.80
N ARG A 685 -48.04 19.96 -2.79
CA ARG A 685 -47.00 20.81 -2.21
C ARG A 685 -45.65 20.33 -2.74
N GLY A 686 -44.97 21.17 -3.52
CA GLY A 686 -43.75 20.80 -4.24
C GLY A 686 -43.97 20.08 -5.58
N THR A 687 -42.87 19.85 -6.29
CA THR A 687 -42.81 19.07 -7.53
C THR A 687 -41.67 18.08 -7.45
N THR A 688 -41.84 16.91 -8.07
CA THR A 688 -40.71 16.04 -8.42
C THR A 688 -40.05 16.60 -9.68
N VAL A 689 -38.73 16.65 -9.69
CA VAL A 689 -37.90 16.99 -10.86
C VAL A 689 -37.24 15.69 -11.31
N SER A 690 -37.54 15.26 -12.53
CA SER A 690 -36.99 14.03 -13.13
C SER A 690 -36.21 14.39 -14.40
N TYR A 691 -35.02 13.85 -14.57
CA TYR A 691 -34.11 14.09 -15.67
C TYR A 691 -33.11 12.92 -15.76
N SER A 692 -32.27 12.92 -16.79
CA SER A 692 -31.14 12.00 -16.92
C SER A 692 -29.87 12.77 -17.24
N ASP A 693 -28.80 12.48 -16.51
CA ASP A 693 -27.48 13.01 -16.79
C ASP A 693 -26.70 12.08 -17.73
N SER A 694 -25.97 12.69 -18.67
CA SER A 694 -25.06 11.93 -19.54
C SER A 694 -23.84 11.35 -18.79
N ARG A 695 -23.48 11.94 -17.64
CA ARG A 695 -22.38 11.51 -16.77
C ARG A 695 -22.53 12.11 -15.38
N ALA A 696 -21.84 11.53 -14.40
CA ALA A 696 -21.84 12.05 -13.03
C ALA A 696 -21.41 13.54 -12.99
N ALA A 697 -22.23 14.39 -12.37
CA ALA A 697 -22.02 15.83 -12.31
C ALA A 697 -22.72 16.45 -11.10
N LEU A 698 -22.27 17.64 -10.70
CA LEU A 698 -23.00 18.49 -9.77
C LEU A 698 -23.97 19.37 -10.58
N THR A 699 -25.23 19.01 -10.54
CA THR A 699 -26.28 19.65 -11.31
C THR A 699 -26.88 20.83 -10.54
N THR A 700 -26.87 22.01 -11.14
CA THR A 700 -27.44 23.23 -10.53
C THR A 700 -28.78 23.59 -11.16
N PHE A 701 -29.84 23.58 -10.38
CA PHE A 701 -31.17 24.02 -10.81
C PHE A 701 -31.48 25.42 -10.31
N ALA A 702 -31.85 26.32 -11.22
CA ALA A 702 -32.41 27.62 -10.89
C ALA A 702 -33.94 27.57 -10.94
N VAL A 703 -34.61 27.95 -9.85
CA VAL A 703 -36.07 28.03 -9.81
C VAL A 703 -36.50 29.42 -10.22
N LEU A 704 -37.28 29.51 -11.31
CA LEU A 704 -37.80 30.76 -11.84
C LEU A 704 -39.31 30.86 -11.61
N LYS A 705 -39.79 32.03 -11.16
CA LYS A 705 -41.22 32.32 -11.01
C LYS A 705 -41.66 33.31 -12.09
N PRO A 706 -42.71 32.99 -12.88
CA PRO A 706 -43.26 33.95 -13.83
C PRO A 706 -43.88 35.14 -13.10
N ARG A 707 -43.63 36.35 -13.59
CA ARG A 707 -44.16 37.62 -13.10
C ARG A 707 -44.65 38.47 -14.27
N PRO A 708 -45.67 39.32 -14.07
CA PRO A 708 -46.08 40.27 -15.09
C PRO A 708 -44.93 41.22 -15.45
N GLY A 709 -44.59 41.27 -16.73
CA GLY A 709 -43.65 42.23 -17.30
C GLY A 709 -44.29 43.03 -18.43
N VAL A 710 -43.58 44.05 -18.89
CA VAL A 710 -43.88 44.80 -20.10
C VAL A 710 -42.67 44.82 -21.01
N PHE A 711 -42.87 44.75 -22.32
CA PHE A 711 -41.78 44.90 -23.27
C PHE A 711 -41.29 46.35 -23.28
N LYS A 712 -39.96 46.52 -23.15
CA LYS A 712 -39.25 47.76 -23.46
C LYS A 712 -38.32 47.44 -24.64
N GLY A 713 -38.78 47.73 -25.85
CA GLY A 713 -38.17 47.17 -27.06
C GLY A 713 -38.43 45.66 -27.15
N THR A 714 -37.38 44.86 -27.36
CA THR A 714 -37.44 43.38 -27.41
C THR A 714 -37.27 42.72 -26.02
N VAL A 715 -36.89 43.49 -25.00
CA VAL A 715 -36.59 42.96 -23.66
C VAL A 715 -37.82 43.05 -22.76
N CYS A 716 -38.17 41.93 -22.12
CA CYS A 716 -39.22 41.89 -21.10
C CYS A 716 -38.68 42.44 -19.76
N VAL A 717 -39.27 43.52 -19.24
CA VAL A 717 -38.86 44.15 -17.98
C VAL A 717 -40.00 44.13 -16.95
N PRO A 718 -39.72 44.30 -15.63
CA PRO A 718 -40.77 44.33 -14.61
C PRO A 718 -41.84 45.40 -14.90
N ALA A 719 -43.12 45.06 -14.71
CA ALA A 719 -44.20 46.02 -14.89
C ALA A 719 -44.08 47.19 -13.87
N PRO A 720 -44.27 48.46 -14.31
CA PRO A 720 -44.20 49.62 -13.42
C PRO A 720 -45.28 49.58 -12.33
N LYS A 721 -44.92 49.93 -11.09
CA LYS A 721 -45.77 49.83 -9.89
C LYS A 721 -47.01 50.75 -9.91
N LYS A 722 -47.01 51.83 -10.71
CA LYS A 722 -48.12 52.78 -10.81
C LYS A 722 -48.81 52.62 -12.17
N LYS A 723 -50.13 52.36 -12.18
CA LYS A 723 -50.97 52.37 -13.39
C LYS A 723 -50.98 53.78 -13.98
N LYS A 724 -50.10 54.10 -14.92
CA LYS A 724 -50.32 55.28 -15.78
C LYS A 724 -51.52 54.96 -16.67
N ARG A 725 -52.65 55.63 -16.43
CA ARG A 725 -53.80 55.58 -17.34
C ARG A 725 -53.30 56.06 -18.72
N HIS A 726 -53.58 55.29 -19.77
CA HIS A 726 -53.43 55.64 -21.20
C HIS A 726 -52.14 55.29 -22.00
N LYS A 727 -51.41 54.21 -21.72
CA LYS A 727 -50.50 53.62 -22.75
C LYS A 727 -50.72 52.12 -22.93
N HIS A 728 -51.01 51.69 -24.17
CA HIS A 728 -51.07 50.28 -24.57
C HIS A 728 -49.67 49.66 -24.52
N VAL A 729 -49.25 49.21 -23.34
CA VAL A 729 -47.95 48.52 -23.15
C VAL A 729 -48.11 47.04 -23.46
N LYS A 730 -47.31 46.50 -24.37
CA LYS A 730 -47.31 45.07 -24.70
C LYS A 730 -46.81 44.26 -23.50
N ARG A 731 -47.66 43.40 -22.96
CA ARG A 731 -47.35 42.55 -21.79
C ARG A 731 -46.44 41.40 -22.19
N CYS A 732 -45.61 40.96 -21.24
CA CYS A 732 -44.76 39.78 -21.35
C CYS A 732 -44.71 39.04 -20.01
N VAL A 733 -44.19 37.82 -20.02
CA VAL A 733 -43.92 37.06 -18.79
C VAL A 733 -42.44 37.19 -18.48
N LEU A 734 -42.12 37.87 -17.38
CA LEU A 734 -40.76 37.96 -16.84
C LEU A 734 -40.53 36.79 -15.90
N PHE A 735 -39.51 35.97 -16.16
CA PHE A 735 -39.11 34.89 -15.25
C PHE A 735 -38.07 35.41 -14.25
N ALA A 736 -38.49 35.64 -13.00
CA ALA A 736 -37.61 36.08 -11.94
C ALA A 736 -37.05 34.87 -11.16
N ARG A 737 -35.73 34.84 -10.93
CA ARG A 737 -35.12 33.80 -10.08
C ARG A 737 -35.62 33.94 -8.64
N VAL A 738 -36.16 32.85 -8.10
CA VAL A 738 -36.70 32.79 -6.73
C VAL A 738 -35.99 31.77 -5.85
N GLY A 739 -35.11 30.95 -6.43
CA GLY A 739 -34.31 30.00 -5.66
C GLY A 739 -33.27 29.28 -6.52
N ARG A 740 -32.46 28.45 -5.86
CA ARG A 740 -31.58 27.48 -6.48
C ARG A 740 -31.48 26.24 -5.60
N PHE A 741 -31.27 25.09 -6.19
CA PHE A 741 -30.83 23.89 -5.48
C PHE A 741 -29.77 23.17 -6.31
N LEU A 742 -28.95 22.37 -5.65
CA LEU A 742 -27.93 21.55 -6.27
C LEU A 742 -28.31 20.08 -6.06
N HIS A 743 -27.98 19.23 -7.02
CA HIS A 743 -28.10 17.79 -6.89
C HIS A 743 -26.80 17.15 -7.39
N GLN A 744 -26.23 16.24 -6.61
CA GLN A 744 -25.05 15.49 -7.01
C GLN A 744 -25.53 14.18 -7.61
N ASP A 745 -25.32 14.03 -8.90
CA ASP A 745 -25.89 12.95 -9.69
C ASP A 745 -24.85 11.94 -10.14
N LEU A 746 -25.30 10.70 -10.35
CA LEU A 746 -24.59 9.68 -11.14
C LEU A 746 -25.05 9.77 -12.60
N ALA A 747 -24.33 9.13 -13.51
CA ALA A 747 -24.80 8.99 -14.89
C ALA A 747 -26.15 8.23 -14.93
N GLY A 748 -27.07 8.69 -15.78
CA GLY A 748 -28.41 8.09 -15.91
C GLY A 748 -29.52 8.92 -15.25
N ALA A 749 -30.69 8.29 -15.05
CA ALA A 749 -31.86 8.96 -14.50
C ALA A 749 -31.65 9.33 -13.02
N ASN A 750 -32.07 10.53 -12.62
CA ASN A 750 -32.04 10.91 -11.21
C ASN A 750 -33.15 10.15 -10.45
N ASN A 751 -32.74 9.27 -9.53
CA ASN A 751 -33.64 8.42 -8.74
C ASN A 751 -34.34 9.20 -7.62
#